data_AF-A0A813WCJ8-F1
#
_entry.id   AF-A0A813WCJ8-F1
#
_cell.length_a   1.000
_cell.length_b   1.000
_cell.length_c   1.000
_cell.angle_alpha   90.00
_cell.angle_beta   90.00
_cell.angle_gamma   90.00
#
_symmetry.space_group_name_H-M   'P 1'
#
loop_
_entity.id
_entity.type
_entity.pdbx_description
1 polymer ?
#
loop_
_entity_poly.entity_id
_entity_poly.type
_entity_poly.pdbx_seq_one_letter_code
_entity_poly.pdbx_strand_id
1 'polypeptide(L)'
;MKQIVIVNIIFLILLTNRSNQSEQQAYTYRLIGTSNSFAQYLPWYPCLNGSIIFEFKTHEPNGLLLYAQSPPYKYIQISLVDGNLRARMRIGEKDNPRGIFLVYQSVRLNDEKWHEIRFQRQDEKTILMIDGESLFHVHKDSSLNDLYFGDYQSGESHNLLFIGGIADSLQTYDLSLGTALFETRFNGFIRNVRALNCSLPFLIRLNPIIFGGLRFVAEQDSCSSNPCRNNGVCSIVTGSIINFKCDCTYTNYEGDLCEILIPPVSTDELTLTGKEYFSIEIPRIEKNSLSTILPTYEEEYNFDFKTSRSTGLLIYAGDSTDYFVLGLQDGGLFFKLNIKGQIFEKTLTIPGTYLHNNHWHSIKFTRRIRTIEIIIDNIKKDQNNLTGDFISMVTRFIYFGGVPKENRIYRTIHKNFIGCVRNVTYKSDVNSFNLISMVLNNSELVNTHGKLEKSCRKVMEPVTFSSSNSYIPILEWNDYPKLNSFKIEFQTTENHGVLAYILGKDNLNTHSDHFTKPIQSELLSFNRDFFSLEIHNRFLNAYFNLGTNYIRHEVVHEHVSNGKSHQITVELNDKYAIFKFDQKHETSIRIDLSESDRLELSGPLIIGGVHPNHSSSPFSNPSLRIPPYFYSGMLGNGYVGCIQDVEINGQSVNLTYYAALEQVSGINTETCTSMPNQCEIGHCLNEGICIEGWNRFSCDCSSTGFNGPICNQRKYSKNLVCKNADYNKDFLKFISN
;
A
#
# COMPACT_ATOMS: atom_id res chain seq x y z
N MET A 1 37.64 -32.55 -2.03
CA MET A 1 36.33 -31.83 -2.09
C MET A 1 36.33 -30.67 -3.09
N LYS A 2 36.73 -30.89 -4.35
CA LYS A 2 36.55 -29.93 -5.46
C LYS A 2 36.17 -30.61 -6.79
N GLN A 3 35.69 -31.86 -6.74
CA GLN A 3 35.28 -32.64 -7.92
C GLN A 3 33.81 -33.11 -7.89
N ILE A 4 33.04 -32.78 -6.84
CA ILE A 4 31.62 -33.17 -6.72
C ILE A 4 30.66 -32.03 -7.13
N VAL A 5 31.15 -30.80 -7.30
CA VAL A 5 30.30 -29.65 -7.67
C VAL A 5 30.14 -29.49 -9.19
N ILE A 6 31.08 -30.00 -10.00
CA ILE A 6 31.05 -29.83 -11.46
C ILE A 6 30.11 -30.86 -12.14
N VAL A 7 29.90 -32.03 -11.54
CA VAL A 7 29.01 -33.07 -12.10
C VAL A 7 27.53 -32.70 -11.93
N ASN A 8 27.15 -31.99 -10.87
CA ASN A 8 25.77 -31.54 -10.67
C ASN A 8 25.37 -30.32 -11.51
N ILE A 9 26.32 -29.52 -11.97
CA ILE A 9 26.04 -28.38 -12.86
C ILE A 9 25.90 -28.83 -14.33
N ILE A 10 26.65 -29.86 -14.75
CA ILE A 10 26.52 -30.43 -16.10
C ILE A 10 25.21 -31.23 -16.25
N PHE A 11 24.71 -31.86 -15.18
CA PHE A 11 23.40 -32.53 -15.19
C PHE A 11 22.22 -31.52 -15.24
N LEU A 12 22.38 -30.32 -14.68
CA LEU A 12 21.39 -29.24 -14.82
C LEU A 12 21.44 -28.57 -16.21
N ILE A 13 22.60 -28.47 -16.85
CA ILE A 13 22.73 -27.85 -18.19
C ILE A 13 22.32 -28.80 -19.32
N LEU A 14 22.36 -30.12 -19.12
CA LEU A 14 21.83 -31.09 -20.09
C LEU A 14 20.30 -31.27 -20.01
N LEU A 15 19.65 -30.77 -18.95
CA LEU A 15 18.18 -30.72 -18.87
C LEU A 15 17.57 -29.42 -19.44
N THR A 16 18.38 -28.42 -19.79
CA THR A 16 17.90 -27.16 -20.38
C THR A 16 18.09 -27.06 -21.90
N ASN A 17 18.51 -28.13 -22.58
CA ASN A 17 18.71 -28.15 -24.04
C ASN A 17 17.92 -29.25 -24.78
N ARG A 18 16.67 -29.46 -24.37
CA ARG A 18 15.62 -30.12 -25.17
C ARG A 18 14.36 -29.26 -25.21
N SER A 19 14.47 -28.06 -25.77
CA SER A 19 13.31 -27.37 -26.36
C SER A 19 13.48 -27.42 -27.87
N ASN A 20 12.78 -28.37 -28.49
CA ASN A 20 12.16 -28.26 -29.83
C ASN A 20 11.88 -29.65 -30.39
N GLN A 21 10.75 -30.21 -29.96
CA GLN A 21 9.79 -30.88 -30.83
C GLN A 21 8.49 -31.08 -30.03
N SER A 22 7.52 -30.21 -30.33
CA SER A 22 6.07 -30.44 -30.22
C SER A 22 5.59 -31.62 -29.37
N GLU A 23 5.24 -31.36 -28.11
CA GLU A 23 4.23 -32.17 -27.43
C GLU A 23 2.99 -31.31 -27.23
N GLN A 24 2.17 -31.22 -28.27
CA GLN A 24 0.75 -30.88 -28.14
C GLN A 24 0.11 -32.02 -27.33
N GLN A 25 0.20 -31.97 -26.00
CA GLN A 25 -0.48 -32.95 -25.16
C GLN A 25 -1.97 -32.59 -25.14
N ALA A 26 -2.77 -33.33 -25.90
CA ALA A 26 -4.22 -33.24 -25.82
C ALA A 26 -4.68 -33.62 -24.39
N TYR A 27 -5.36 -32.69 -23.71
CA TYR A 27 -5.79 -32.81 -22.30
C TYR A 27 -7.11 -33.57 -22.13
N THR A 28 -7.65 -34.06 -23.24
CA THR A 28 -8.70 -35.07 -23.27
C THR A 28 -8.05 -36.43 -23.28
N TYR A 29 -8.45 -37.28 -22.33
CA TYR A 29 -8.01 -38.66 -22.32
C TYR A 29 -9.21 -39.59 -22.26
N ARG A 30 -9.04 -40.75 -22.86
CA ARG A 30 -9.99 -41.85 -22.81
C ARG A 30 -9.49 -42.89 -21.83
N LEU A 31 -10.33 -43.24 -20.88
CA LEU A 31 -10.18 -44.44 -20.08
C LEU A 31 -10.93 -45.57 -20.77
N ILE A 32 -10.30 -46.74 -20.84
CA ILE A 32 -10.84 -47.90 -21.59
C ILE A 32 -11.65 -48.86 -20.72
N GLY A 33 -11.77 -48.60 -19.42
CA GLY A 33 -12.55 -49.40 -18.48
C GLY A 33 -12.01 -50.80 -18.18
N THR A 34 -10.73 -51.07 -18.45
CA THR A 34 -10.05 -52.29 -17.98
C THR A 34 -9.80 -52.23 -16.47
N SER A 35 -9.43 -53.35 -15.83
CA SER A 35 -9.17 -53.40 -14.37
C SER A 35 -8.17 -52.33 -13.92
N ASN A 36 -7.10 -52.14 -14.71
CA ASN A 36 -6.05 -51.16 -14.47
C ASN A 36 -6.39 -49.76 -15.00
N SER A 37 -7.65 -49.45 -15.35
CA SER A 37 -8.03 -48.15 -15.91
C SER A 37 -8.30 -47.12 -14.81
N PHE A 38 -7.37 -46.18 -14.61
CA PHE A 38 -7.49 -45.11 -13.61
C PHE A 38 -6.58 -43.93 -13.95
N ALA A 39 -6.90 -42.76 -13.37
CA ALA A 39 -6.05 -41.58 -13.36
C ALA A 39 -5.93 -41.03 -11.94
N GLN A 40 -4.72 -41.06 -11.36
CA GLN A 40 -4.40 -40.48 -10.06
C GLN A 40 -3.92 -39.04 -10.22
N TYR A 41 -4.32 -38.17 -9.30
CA TYR A 41 -3.96 -36.77 -9.25
C TYR A 41 -3.29 -36.42 -7.92
N LEU A 42 -2.70 -35.21 -7.86
CA LEU A 42 -2.30 -34.63 -6.57
C LEU A 42 -3.51 -34.53 -5.63
N PRO A 43 -3.31 -34.68 -4.32
CA PRO A 43 -4.43 -34.65 -3.38
C PRO A 43 -5.17 -33.31 -3.40
N TRP A 44 -6.49 -33.37 -3.20
CA TRP A 44 -7.36 -32.21 -3.13
C TRP A 44 -7.63 -31.82 -1.68
N TYR A 45 -7.41 -30.56 -1.34
CA TYR A 45 -7.52 -30.00 0.01
C TYR A 45 -8.59 -28.90 0.03
N PRO A 46 -9.90 -29.26 0.05
CA PRO A 46 -10.98 -28.29 0.07
C PRO A 46 -11.25 -27.66 1.44
N CYS A 47 -10.76 -28.23 2.54
CA CYS A 47 -11.15 -27.82 3.89
C CYS A 47 -12.69 -27.76 4.03
N LEU A 48 -13.24 -26.56 4.27
CA LEU A 48 -14.67 -26.23 4.27
C LEU A 48 -15.16 -25.66 2.93
N ASN A 49 -14.26 -25.05 2.15
CA ASN A 49 -14.55 -24.32 0.93
C ASN A 49 -13.60 -24.74 -0.19
N GLY A 50 -14.13 -25.43 -1.20
CA GLY A 50 -13.36 -25.89 -2.34
C GLY A 50 -14.26 -26.58 -3.36
N SER A 51 -13.75 -26.77 -4.58
CA SER A 51 -14.49 -27.50 -5.62
C SER A 51 -13.56 -28.38 -6.45
N ILE A 52 -14.11 -29.44 -7.02
CA ILE A 52 -13.47 -30.21 -8.08
C ILE A 52 -14.42 -30.25 -9.28
N ILE A 53 -13.89 -29.94 -10.45
CA ILE A 53 -14.64 -29.73 -11.68
C ILE A 53 -13.98 -30.57 -12.77
N PHE A 54 -14.75 -31.32 -13.53
CA PHE A 54 -14.28 -32.03 -14.71
C PHE A 54 -15.45 -32.30 -15.65
N GLU A 55 -15.14 -32.56 -16.91
CA GLU A 55 -16.14 -32.99 -17.89
C GLU A 55 -15.93 -34.47 -18.24
N PHE A 56 -17.03 -35.18 -18.48
CA PHE A 56 -16.99 -36.56 -18.96
C PHE A 56 -17.95 -36.79 -20.14
N LYS A 57 -17.65 -37.82 -20.93
CA LYS A 57 -18.49 -38.30 -22.03
C LYS A 57 -18.41 -39.83 -22.10
N THR A 58 -19.55 -40.51 -22.11
CA THR A 58 -19.60 -41.98 -22.20
C THR A 58 -20.93 -42.48 -22.77
N HIS A 59 -20.93 -43.72 -23.25
CA HIS A 59 -22.13 -44.51 -23.52
C HIS A 59 -22.44 -45.52 -22.38
N GLU A 60 -21.45 -45.78 -21.50
CA GLU A 60 -21.58 -46.77 -20.44
C GLU A 60 -22.52 -46.28 -19.34
N PRO A 61 -23.49 -47.11 -18.92
CA PRO A 61 -24.44 -46.73 -17.88
C PRO A 61 -23.81 -46.75 -16.48
N ASN A 62 -22.67 -47.42 -16.29
CA ASN A 62 -22.04 -47.61 -15.00
C ASN A 62 -20.54 -47.28 -15.06
N GLY A 63 -20.03 -46.59 -14.04
CA GLY A 63 -18.60 -46.29 -13.94
C GLY A 63 -18.25 -45.36 -12.78
N LEU A 64 -17.13 -45.63 -12.10
CA LEU A 64 -16.56 -44.76 -11.09
C LEU A 64 -15.94 -43.53 -11.73
N LEU A 65 -16.52 -42.34 -11.50
CA LEU A 65 -16.01 -41.09 -12.07
C LEU A 65 -14.96 -40.43 -11.19
N LEU A 66 -15.19 -40.35 -9.87
CA LEU A 66 -14.26 -39.74 -8.94
C LEU A 66 -14.21 -40.50 -7.62
N TYR A 67 -13.01 -40.69 -7.08
CA TYR A 67 -12.79 -41.14 -5.72
C TYR A 67 -11.74 -40.25 -5.05
N ALA A 68 -12.10 -39.60 -3.95
CA ALA A 68 -11.17 -38.84 -3.12
C ALA A 68 -11.27 -39.30 -1.67
N GLN A 69 -10.16 -39.30 -0.95
CA GLN A 69 -10.16 -39.67 0.47
C GLN A 69 -9.31 -38.74 1.33
N SER A 70 -9.74 -38.62 2.58
CA SER A 70 -8.98 -38.07 3.68
C SER A 70 -9.03 -39.10 4.81
N PRO A 71 -8.00 -39.95 4.94
CA PRO A 71 -7.98 -41.03 5.92
C PRO A 71 -8.22 -40.56 7.36
N PRO A 72 -8.64 -41.45 8.27
CA PRO A 72 -8.95 -42.86 8.02
C PRO A 72 -10.36 -43.13 7.48
N TYR A 73 -11.35 -42.25 7.71
CA TYR A 73 -12.77 -42.57 7.45
C TYR A 73 -13.48 -41.64 6.45
N LYS A 74 -12.83 -40.57 5.97
CA LYS A 74 -13.50 -39.57 5.12
C LYS A 74 -13.26 -39.90 3.65
N TYR A 75 -14.32 -39.93 2.86
CA TYR A 75 -14.23 -40.18 1.42
C TYR A 75 -15.31 -39.44 0.66
N ILE A 76 -15.05 -39.22 -0.62
CA ILE A 76 -15.97 -38.71 -1.64
C ILE A 76 -15.91 -39.67 -2.81
N GLN A 77 -17.07 -40.11 -3.28
CA GLN A 77 -17.23 -41.00 -4.42
C GLN A 77 -18.29 -40.42 -5.34
N ILE A 78 -17.99 -40.30 -6.63
CA ILE A 78 -18.96 -39.95 -7.68
C ILE A 78 -18.96 -41.08 -8.71
N SER A 79 -20.13 -41.62 -9.05
CA SER A 79 -20.28 -42.69 -10.01
C SER A 79 -21.53 -42.53 -10.87
N LEU A 80 -21.49 -43.14 -12.06
CA LEU A 80 -22.67 -43.41 -12.86
C LEU A 80 -23.27 -44.75 -12.43
N VAL A 81 -24.60 -44.75 -12.23
CA VAL A 81 -25.39 -45.95 -11.96
C VAL A 81 -26.64 -45.92 -12.82
N ASP A 82 -26.76 -46.86 -13.75
CA ASP A 82 -27.83 -46.92 -14.75
C ASP A 82 -28.04 -45.59 -15.51
N GLY A 83 -26.93 -44.91 -15.83
CA GLY A 83 -26.89 -43.62 -16.52
C GLY A 83 -27.16 -42.40 -15.63
N ASN A 84 -27.47 -42.59 -14.35
CA ASN A 84 -27.71 -41.50 -13.39
C ASN A 84 -26.45 -41.18 -12.59
N LEU A 85 -26.22 -39.90 -12.30
CA LEU A 85 -25.08 -39.49 -11.49
C LEU A 85 -25.39 -39.63 -10.01
N ARG A 86 -24.49 -40.27 -9.26
CA ARG A 86 -24.59 -40.44 -7.82
C ARG A 86 -23.32 -39.93 -7.15
N ALA A 87 -23.47 -39.07 -6.15
CA ALA A 87 -22.40 -38.67 -5.26
C ALA A 87 -22.64 -39.19 -3.84
N ARG A 88 -21.66 -39.91 -3.30
CA ARG A 88 -21.63 -40.38 -1.92
C ARG A 88 -20.45 -39.74 -1.20
N MET A 89 -20.69 -39.20 -0.02
CA MET A 89 -19.62 -38.66 0.81
C MET A 89 -19.77 -39.16 2.24
N ARG A 90 -18.64 -39.44 2.90
CA ARG A 90 -18.57 -39.59 4.36
C ARG A 90 -17.58 -38.55 4.89
N ILE A 91 -18.04 -37.75 5.83
CA ILE A 91 -17.24 -36.79 6.60
C ILE A 91 -17.55 -36.97 8.10
N GLY A 92 -17.04 -36.11 8.96
CA GLY A 92 -17.13 -36.28 10.41
C GLY A 92 -16.04 -37.18 10.99
N GLU A 93 -15.94 -37.18 12.31
CA GLU A 93 -15.02 -38.02 13.06
C GLU A 93 -15.51 -39.47 13.19
N LYS A 94 -14.68 -40.34 13.78
CA LYS A 94 -14.99 -41.76 13.96
C LYS A 94 -16.32 -42.00 14.66
N ASP A 95 -16.56 -41.24 15.73
CA ASP A 95 -17.69 -41.42 16.65
C ASP A 95 -18.95 -40.65 16.21
N ASN A 96 -18.80 -39.73 15.23
CA ASN A 96 -19.92 -38.96 14.68
C ASN A 96 -19.84 -38.85 13.14
N PRO A 97 -19.96 -39.97 12.40
CA PRO A 97 -19.83 -39.95 10.96
C PRO A 97 -21.08 -39.36 10.29
N ARG A 98 -20.85 -38.55 9.26
CA ARG A 98 -21.90 -37.94 8.45
C ARG A 98 -21.83 -38.44 7.03
N GLY A 99 -22.87 -39.14 6.61
CA GLY A 99 -23.04 -39.65 5.26
C GLY A 99 -23.91 -38.72 4.42
N ILE A 100 -23.48 -38.39 3.21
CA ILE A 100 -24.29 -37.73 2.19
C ILE A 100 -24.48 -38.69 1.02
N PHE A 101 -25.68 -38.63 0.47
CA PHE A 101 -26.04 -39.29 -0.76
C PHE A 101 -26.86 -38.35 -1.63
N LEU A 102 -26.30 -37.93 -2.76
CA LEU A 102 -26.98 -37.11 -3.78
C LEU A 102 -27.13 -37.96 -5.04
N VAL A 103 -28.31 -37.91 -5.66
CA VAL A 103 -28.57 -38.57 -6.95
C VAL A 103 -29.23 -37.59 -7.89
N TYR A 104 -28.63 -37.42 -9.06
CA TYR A 104 -29.18 -36.65 -10.16
C TYR A 104 -29.85 -37.61 -11.15
N GLN A 105 -31.18 -37.50 -11.27
CA GLN A 105 -32.02 -38.40 -12.06
C GLN A 105 -32.81 -37.67 -13.16
N SER A 106 -32.57 -36.38 -13.38
CA SER A 106 -33.33 -35.59 -14.35
C SER A 106 -33.13 -36.09 -15.79
N VAL A 107 -31.88 -36.48 -16.13
CA VAL A 107 -31.49 -36.94 -17.47
C VAL A 107 -30.42 -38.04 -17.33
N ARG A 108 -30.46 -39.04 -18.21
CA ARG A 108 -29.38 -40.04 -18.32
C ARG A 108 -28.16 -39.40 -19.00
N LEU A 109 -27.01 -39.46 -18.34
CA LEU A 109 -25.78 -38.78 -18.77
C LEU A 109 -24.83 -39.67 -19.60
N ASN A 110 -25.27 -40.88 -19.94
CA ASN A 110 -24.54 -41.78 -20.84
C ASN A 110 -25.03 -41.63 -22.30
N ASP A 111 -25.31 -40.40 -22.72
CA ASP A 111 -25.89 -40.06 -24.03
C ASP A 111 -24.84 -39.73 -25.10
N GLU A 112 -23.57 -40.03 -24.83
CA GLU A 112 -22.40 -39.68 -25.63
C GLU A 112 -22.16 -38.17 -25.83
N LYS A 113 -22.69 -37.31 -24.95
CA LYS A 113 -22.33 -35.87 -24.91
C LYS A 113 -21.41 -35.55 -23.75
N TRP A 114 -20.81 -34.37 -23.84
CA TRP A 114 -20.00 -33.81 -22.76
C TRP A 114 -20.89 -33.23 -21.68
N HIS A 115 -20.66 -33.66 -20.44
CA HIS A 115 -21.32 -33.16 -19.25
C HIS A 115 -20.30 -32.60 -18.27
N GLU A 116 -20.50 -31.39 -17.75
CA GLU A 116 -19.66 -30.82 -16.68
C GLU A 116 -20.19 -31.24 -15.31
N ILE A 117 -19.32 -31.86 -14.50
CA ILE A 117 -19.59 -32.13 -13.08
C ILE A 117 -18.77 -31.15 -12.25
N ARG A 118 -19.43 -30.49 -11.30
CA ARG A 118 -18.80 -29.73 -10.22
C ARG A 118 -19.27 -30.26 -8.88
N PHE A 119 -18.34 -30.81 -8.11
CA PHE A 119 -18.56 -31.15 -6.70
C PHE A 119 -17.95 -30.05 -5.84
N GLN A 120 -18.77 -29.33 -5.09
CA GLN A 120 -18.39 -28.15 -4.33
C GLN A 120 -18.75 -28.30 -2.87
N ARG A 121 -17.80 -27.88 -2.03
CA ARG A 121 -17.96 -27.66 -0.61
C ARG A 121 -18.08 -26.16 -0.36
N GLN A 122 -19.12 -25.77 0.34
CA GLN A 122 -19.38 -24.40 0.73
C GLN A 122 -19.87 -24.38 2.19
N ASP A 123 -18.92 -24.33 3.12
CA ASP A 123 -19.15 -24.40 4.56
C ASP A 123 -19.98 -25.65 4.94
N GLU A 124 -21.22 -25.45 5.41
CA GLU A 124 -22.17 -26.50 5.77
C GLU A 124 -22.87 -27.14 4.56
N LYS A 125 -22.66 -26.61 3.36
CA LYS A 125 -23.30 -27.08 2.14
C LYS A 125 -22.36 -27.95 1.32
N THR A 126 -22.86 -29.10 0.90
CA THR A 126 -22.26 -29.91 -0.16
C THR A 126 -23.14 -29.79 -1.39
N ILE A 127 -22.57 -29.35 -2.50
CA ILE A 127 -23.27 -29.04 -3.74
C ILE A 127 -22.71 -29.94 -4.85
N LEU A 128 -23.59 -30.66 -5.54
CA LEU A 128 -23.28 -31.37 -6.76
C LEU A 128 -24.00 -30.65 -7.91
N MET A 129 -23.23 -30.12 -8.85
CA MET A 129 -23.74 -29.41 -10.02
C MET A 129 -23.42 -30.18 -11.29
N ILE A 130 -24.42 -30.31 -12.17
CA ILE A 130 -24.38 -31.02 -13.45
C ILE A 130 -24.93 -30.06 -14.51
N ASP A 131 -24.11 -29.69 -15.50
CA ASP A 131 -24.51 -28.80 -16.60
C ASP A 131 -25.25 -27.51 -16.17
N GLY A 132 -24.87 -26.97 -15.00
CA GLY A 132 -25.46 -25.77 -14.41
C GLY A 132 -26.64 -26.02 -13.46
N GLU A 133 -27.26 -27.20 -13.46
CA GLU A 133 -28.26 -27.57 -12.46
C GLU A 133 -27.57 -28.04 -11.17
N SER A 134 -28.10 -27.68 -10.00
CA SER A 134 -27.46 -28.00 -8.71
C SER A 134 -28.39 -28.75 -7.76
N LEU A 135 -27.83 -29.79 -7.14
CA LEU A 135 -28.36 -30.47 -5.97
C LEU A 135 -27.48 -30.11 -4.78
N PHE A 136 -28.07 -29.91 -3.61
CA PHE A 136 -27.30 -29.62 -2.41
C PHE A 136 -27.82 -30.35 -1.18
N HIS A 137 -26.91 -30.62 -0.26
CA HIS A 137 -27.20 -31.09 1.09
C HIS A 137 -26.62 -30.11 2.09
N VAL A 138 -27.40 -29.76 3.12
CA VAL A 138 -26.97 -28.89 4.22
C VAL A 138 -26.76 -29.75 5.46
N HIS A 139 -25.56 -29.72 6.02
CA HIS A 139 -25.24 -30.41 7.26
C HIS A 139 -25.81 -29.64 8.46
N LYS A 140 -26.96 -30.09 8.96
CA LYS A 140 -27.58 -29.51 10.16
C LYS A 140 -26.84 -29.96 11.42
N ASP A 141 -26.77 -29.09 12.42
CA ASP A 141 -26.26 -29.39 13.76
C ASP A 141 -24.82 -29.97 13.77
N SER A 142 -23.96 -29.53 12.84
CA SER A 142 -22.52 -29.87 12.78
C SER A 142 -21.66 -28.76 13.36
N SER A 143 -20.60 -29.13 14.07
CA SER A 143 -19.47 -28.21 14.18
C SER A 143 -18.79 -28.12 12.81
N LEU A 144 -18.28 -26.95 12.43
CA LEU A 144 -17.54 -26.79 11.17
C LEU A 144 -16.31 -27.73 11.12
N ASN A 145 -15.69 -28.03 12.26
CA ASN A 145 -14.57 -28.96 12.35
C ASN A 145 -14.93 -30.38 11.88
N ASP A 146 -16.14 -30.85 12.21
CA ASP A 146 -16.64 -32.16 11.74
C ASP A 146 -16.73 -32.22 10.21
N LEU A 147 -16.94 -31.07 9.58
CA LEU A 147 -17.15 -30.98 8.16
C LEU A 147 -15.82 -30.97 7.38
N TYR A 148 -14.69 -30.68 8.00
CA TYR A 148 -13.42 -30.50 7.31
C TYR A 148 -12.99 -31.75 6.49
N PHE A 149 -12.49 -31.54 5.27
CA PHE A 149 -11.95 -32.59 4.40
C PHE A 149 -10.61 -32.17 3.77
N GLY A 150 -9.59 -33.03 3.88
CA GLY A 150 -8.25 -32.75 3.37
C GLY A 150 -7.49 -31.75 4.24
N ASP A 151 -7.15 -32.15 5.47
CA ASP A 151 -6.32 -31.33 6.36
C ASP A 151 -4.83 -31.38 5.98
N TYR A 152 -4.21 -30.20 5.99
CA TYR A 152 -2.78 -29.99 5.75
C TYR A 152 -1.98 -30.06 7.07
N GLN A 153 -2.65 -29.78 8.21
CA GLN A 153 -2.02 -29.68 9.54
C GLN A 153 -1.69 -31.04 10.16
N SER A 154 -2.31 -32.14 9.71
CA SER A 154 -2.14 -33.46 10.33
C SER A 154 -0.86 -34.18 9.93
N GLY A 155 -0.10 -33.71 8.93
CA GLY A 155 1.15 -34.34 8.51
C GLY A 155 1.01 -35.76 7.93
N GLU A 156 -0.21 -36.25 7.69
CA GLU A 156 -0.46 -37.62 7.21
C GLU A 156 -0.58 -37.67 5.68
N SER A 157 0.42 -38.24 5.03
CA SER A 157 0.65 -38.27 3.57
C SER A 157 -0.18 -39.30 2.79
N HIS A 158 -1.47 -39.50 3.10
CA HIS A 158 -2.27 -40.59 2.52
C HIS A 158 -3.59 -40.14 1.85
N ASN A 159 -3.78 -38.83 1.65
CA ASN A 159 -4.90 -38.34 0.84
C ASN A 159 -4.73 -38.81 -0.61
N LEU A 160 -5.80 -39.31 -1.21
CA LEU A 160 -5.79 -39.78 -2.60
C LEU A 160 -6.89 -39.07 -3.40
N LEU A 161 -6.63 -38.84 -4.67
CA LEU A 161 -7.60 -38.37 -5.66
C LEU A 161 -7.44 -39.19 -6.94
N PHE A 162 -8.52 -39.84 -7.34
CA PHE A 162 -8.60 -40.65 -8.54
C PHE A 162 -9.81 -40.25 -9.38
N ILE A 163 -9.66 -40.34 -10.70
CA ILE A 163 -10.75 -40.27 -11.68
C ILE A 163 -10.77 -41.56 -12.49
N GLY A 164 -11.98 -42.08 -12.69
CA GLY A 164 -12.26 -43.18 -13.61
C GLY A 164 -11.98 -44.59 -13.11
N GLY A 165 -11.31 -44.74 -11.97
CA GLY A 165 -10.95 -46.02 -11.38
C GLY A 165 -9.97 -45.85 -10.23
N ILE A 166 -9.62 -46.92 -9.53
CA ILE A 166 -8.62 -46.92 -8.46
C ILE A 166 -7.47 -47.82 -8.89
N ALA A 167 -6.24 -47.43 -8.54
CA ALA A 167 -5.04 -48.20 -8.85
C ALA A 167 -5.11 -49.63 -8.27
N ASP A 168 -4.85 -50.63 -9.10
CA ASP A 168 -4.88 -52.06 -8.71
C ASP A 168 -3.80 -52.42 -7.67
N SER A 169 -2.81 -51.55 -7.45
CA SER A 169 -1.80 -51.70 -6.40
C SER A 169 -2.35 -51.48 -4.98
N LEU A 170 -3.50 -50.81 -4.85
CA LEU A 170 -4.12 -50.51 -3.57
C LEU A 170 -5.02 -51.66 -3.10
N GLN A 171 -5.01 -51.91 -1.79
CA GLN A 171 -5.84 -52.91 -1.13
C GLN A 171 -7.02 -52.26 -0.40
N THR A 172 -7.99 -53.07 0.01
CA THR A 172 -9.22 -52.58 0.67
C THR A 172 -8.95 -51.81 1.97
N TYR A 173 -7.86 -52.12 2.67
CA TYR A 173 -7.45 -51.43 3.90
C TYR A 173 -6.71 -50.10 3.65
N ASP A 174 -6.26 -49.83 2.42
CA ASP A 174 -5.63 -48.55 2.04
C ASP A 174 -6.68 -47.45 1.80
N LEU A 175 -7.96 -47.84 1.72
CA LEU A 175 -9.07 -46.96 1.35
C LEU A 175 -10.03 -46.72 2.51
N SER A 176 -10.42 -45.46 2.68
CA SER A 176 -11.52 -45.09 3.59
C SER A 176 -12.86 -45.72 3.19
N LEU A 177 -13.05 -46.03 1.90
CA LEU A 177 -14.14 -46.87 1.41
C LEU A 177 -13.56 -48.05 0.61
N GLY A 178 -13.25 -49.15 1.29
CA GLY A 178 -12.69 -50.35 0.63
C GLY A 178 -13.55 -50.93 -0.50
N THR A 179 -14.87 -50.72 -0.47
CA THR A 179 -15.76 -51.18 -1.56
C THR A 179 -15.55 -50.44 -2.87
N ALA A 180 -14.92 -49.27 -2.85
CA ALA A 180 -14.64 -48.49 -4.05
C ALA A 180 -13.69 -49.22 -5.04
N LEU A 181 -12.87 -50.16 -4.56
CA LEU A 181 -12.02 -51.00 -5.43
C LEU A 181 -12.83 -51.85 -6.40
N PHE A 182 -14.04 -52.27 -6.00
CA PHE A 182 -14.91 -53.15 -6.78
C PHE A 182 -15.90 -52.40 -7.67
N GLU A 183 -15.86 -51.06 -7.67
CA GLU A 183 -16.67 -50.26 -8.58
C GLU A 183 -16.21 -50.47 -10.03
N THR A 184 -17.20 -50.46 -10.93
CA THR A 184 -16.95 -50.55 -12.37
C THR A 184 -15.99 -49.44 -12.81
N ARG A 185 -14.96 -49.81 -13.56
CA ARG A 185 -13.98 -48.85 -14.09
C ARG A 185 -14.64 -48.06 -15.20
N PHE A 186 -14.45 -46.74 -15.20
CA PHE A 186 -15.03 -45.87 -16.20
C PHE A 186 -14.42 -46.15 -17.57
N ASN A 187 -15.27 -46.41 -18.56
CA ASN A 187 -14.90 -46.39 -19.97
C ASN A 187 -15.57 -45.18 -20.60
N GLY A 188 -14.76 -44.24 -21.10
CA GLY A 188 -15.23 -42.96 -21.59
C GLY A 188 -14.12 -41.92 -21.63
N PHE A 189 -14.49 -40.69 -21.95
CA PHE A 189 -13.57 -39.56 -22.06
C PHE A 189 -13.68 -38.64 -20.85
N ILE A 190 -12.56 -38.08 -20.43
CA ILE A 190 -12.46 -37.05 -19.40
C ILE A 190 -11.64 -35.89 -19.94
N ARG A 191 -12.01 -34.66 -19.57
CA ARG A 191 -11.22 -33.44 -19.82
C ARG A 191 -11.46 -32.37 -18.75
N ASN A 192 -10.68 -31.29 -18.82
CA ASN A 192 -10.85 -30.07 -18.01
C ASN A 192 -10.91 -30.28 -16.49
N VAL A 193 -10.13 -31.24 -15.98
CA VAL A 193 -10.01 -31.53 -14.54
C VAL A 193 -9.35 -30.36 -13.82
N ARG A 194 -10.09 -29.73 -12.89
CA ARG A 194 -9.71 -28.54 -12.14
C ARG A 194 -10.12 -28.69 -10.68
N ALA A 195 -9.38 -28.06 -9.77
CA ALA A 195 -9.72 -28.05 -8.36
C ALA A 195 -9.46 -26.68 -7.72
N LEU A 196 -10.28 -26.29 -6.75
CA LEU A 196 -10.07 -25.16 -5.86
C LEU A 196 -9.76 -25.73 -4.48
N ASN A 197 -8.56 -25.40 -3.97
CA ASN A 197 -8.14 -25.71 -2.60
C ASN A 197 -8.42 -24.52 -1.70
N CYS A 198 -8.66 -24.75 -0.41
CA CYS A 198 -8.88 -23.70 0.59
C CYS A 198 -7.67 -22.77 0.79
N SER A 199 -6.46 -23.23 0.50
CA SER A 199 -5.23 -22.44 0.61
C SER A 199 -4.91 -21.61 -0.64
N LEU A 200 -5.75 -21.68 -1.69
CA LEU A 200 -5.51 -21.03 -2.98
C LEU A 200 -6.70 -20.14 -3.38
N PRO A 201 -6.47 -18.92 -3.90
CA PRO A 201 -7.54 -18.02 -4.28
C PRO A 201 -8.11 -18.28 -5.69
N PHE A 202 -7.63 -19.31 -6.41
CA PHE A 202 -8.02 -19.60 -7.80
C PHE A 202 -8.08 -21.10 -8.09
N LEU A 203 -8.82 -21.47 -9.15
CA LEU A 203 -8.92 -22.83 -9.66
C LEU A 203 -7.60 -23.26 -10.30
N ILE A 204 -7.06 -24.39 -9.87
CA ILE A 204 -5.89 -25.01 -10.48
C ILE A 204 -6.32 -26.13 -11.43
N ARG A 205 -5.75 -26.18 -12.63
CA ARG A 205 -5.89 -27.36 -13.50
C ARG A 205 -5.03 -28.50 -12.95
N LEU A 206 -5.57 -29.70 -12.92
CA LEU A 206 -4.86 -30.89 -12.46
C LEU A 206 -4.51 -31.79 -13.66
N ASN A 207 -3.30 -32.34 -13.66
CA ASN A 207 -2.85 -33.34 -14.61
C ASN A 207 -2.69 -34.69 -13.90
N PRO A 208 -2.99 -35.82 -14.57
CA PRO A 208 -2.81 -37.13 -13.97
C PRO A 208 -1.31 -37.40 -13.75
N ILE A 209 -0.94 -37.76 -12.54
CA ILE A 209 0.44 -38.03 -12.12
C ILE A 209 0.81 -39.52 -12.26
N ILE A 210 -0.15 -40.41 -12.08
CA ILE A 210 -0.01 -41.87 -12.22
C ILE A 210 -1.29 -42.36 -12.89
N PHE A 211 -1.19 -43.19 -13.92
CA PHE A 211 -2.36 -43.66 -14.65
C PHE A 211 -2.12 -45.05 -15.26
N GLY A 212 -3.22 -45.79 -15.43
CA GLY A 212 -3.27 -47.04 -16.16
C GLY A 212 -4.51 -47.07 -17.05
N GLY A 213 -4.48 -47.84 -18.15
CA GLY A 213 -5.62 -47.97 -19.06
C GLY A 213 -6.12 -46.62 -19.62
N LEU A 214 -5.23 -45.64 -19.75
CA LEU A 214 -5.51 -44.28 -20.24
C LEU A 214 -4.85 -44.10 -21.60
N ARG A 215 -5.60 -43.58 -22.57
CA ARG A 215 -5.09 -43.15 -23.88
C ARG A 215 -5.39 -41.67 -24.06
N PHE A 216 -4.36 -40.85 -24.27
CA PHE A 216 -4.58 -39.47 -24.70
C PHE A 216 -5.20 -39.49 -26.10
N VAL A 217 -6.28 -38.74 -26.29
CA VAL A 217 -6.98 -38.68 -27.57
C VAL A 217 -6.95 -37.25 -28.07
N ALA A 218 -6.37 -37.04 -29.24
CA ALA A 218 -6.60 -35.84 -30.02
C ALA A 218 -7.97 -35.99 -30.69
N GLU A 219 -9.07 -35.75 -29.96
CA GLU A 219 -10.39 -35.70 -30.59
C GLU A 219 -10.47 -34.46 -31.51
N GLN A 220 -11.28 -34.53 -32.56
CA GLN A 220 -11.35 -33.53 -33.65
C GLN A 220 -12.09 -32.23 -33.29
N ASP A 221 -12.13 -31.84 -32.01
CA ASP A 221 -12.64 -30.53 -31.62
C ASP A 221 -11.49 -29.56 -31.33
N SER A 222 -11.73 -28.27 -31.53
CA SER A 222 -10.67 -27.27 -31.41
C SER A 222 -10.20 -27.04 -29.98
N CYS A 223 -10.89 -27.60 -28.98
CA CYS A 223 -10.44 -27.61 -27.59
C CYS A 223 -9.53 -28.80 -27.25
N SER A 224 -9.50 -29.85 -28.09
CA SER A 224 -8.67 -31.03 -27.87
C SER A 224 -7.18 -30.75 -27.97
N SER A 225 -6.77 -29.74 -28.76
CA SER A 225 -5.38 -29.24 -28.77
C SER A 225 -5.07 -28.30 -27.59
N ASN A 226 -6.04 -28.06 -26.70
CA ASN A 226 -5.99 -27.09 -25.60
C ASN A 226 -5.37 -25.75 -26.01
N PRO A 227 -6.08 -24.98 -26.86
CA PRO A 227 -5.58 -23.71 -27.35
C PRO A 227 -5.43 -22.66 -26.24
N CYS A 228 -6.16 -22.81 -25.12
CA CYS A 228 -6.08 -21.92 -23.97
C CYS A 228 -4.81 -22.20 -23.14
N ARG A 229 -3.95 -21.18 -23.05
CA ARG A 229 -2.72 -21.16 -22.25
C ARG A 229 -3.04 -20.89 -20.78
N ASN A 230 -2.03 -21.06 -19.93
CA ASN A 230 -2.04 -20.60 -18.53
C ASN A 230 -3.28 -21.01 -17.72
N ASN A 231 -3.76 -22.24 -17.94
CA ASN A 231 -4.94 -22.84 -17.31
C ASN A 231 -6.30 -22.21 -17.70
N GLY A 232 -6.36 -21.46 -18.80
CA GLY A 232 -7.61 -21.01 -19.39
C GLY A 232 -8.55 -22.19 -19.72
N VAL A 233 -9.86 -21.94 -19.63
CA VAL A 233 -10.88 -22.95 -19.89
C VAL A 233 -11.34 -22.83 -21.33
N CYS A 234 -11.14 -23.88 -22.11
CA CYS A 234 -11.61 -23.92 -23.50
C CYS A 234 -13.06 -24.36 -23.57
N SER A 235 -13.89 -23.59 -24.27
CA SER A 235 -15.29 -23.91 -24.58
C SER A 235 -15.53 -23.84 -26.09
N ILE A 236 -16.36 -24.72 -26.64
CA ILE A 236 -16.69 -24.73 -28.07
C ILE A 236 -17.80 -23.70 -28.33
N VAL A 237 -17.63 -22.84 -29.34
CA VAL A 237 -18.63 -21.83 -29.73
C VAL A 237 -19.11 -22.14 -31.15
N THR A 238 -20.42 -22.25 -31.33
CA THR A 238 -21.05 -22.47 -32.65
C THR A 238 -21.22 -21.14 -33.40
N GLY A 239 -20.88 -21.11 -34.69
CA GLY A 239 -21.12 -19.95 -35.57
C GLY A 239 -19.95 -18.99 -35.81
N SER A 240 -18.77 -19.27 -35.24
CA SER A 240 -17.54 -18.48 -35.42
C SER A 240 -16.50 -19.19 -36.30
N ILE A 241 -15.66 -18.43 -37.01
CA ILE A 241 -14.53 -18.95 -37.83
C ILE A 241 -13.53 -19.72 -36.94
N ILE A 242 -13.35 -19.26 -35.71
CA ILE A 242 -12.68 -19.97 -34.62
C ILE A 242 -13.77 -20.55 -33.73
N ASN A 243 -13.93 -21.87 -33.76
CA ASN A 243 -15.00 -22.62 -33.07
C ASN A 243 -14.70 -22.91 -31.59
N PHE A 244 -13.86 -22.10 -30.94
CA PHE A 244 -13.61 -22.18 -29.50
C PHE A 244 -13.39 -20.80 -28.87
N LYS A 245 -13.58 -20.71 -27.56
CA LYS A 245 -13.32 -19.52 -26.73
C LYS A 245 -12.58 -19.93 -25.45
N CYS A 246 -11.58 -19.14 -25.07
CA CYS A 246 -10.91 -19.28 -23.79
C CYS A 246 -11.55 -18.37 -22.74
N ASP A 247 -11.90 -18.96 -21.61
CA ASP A 247 -12.27 -18.26 -20.39
C ASP A 247 -11.03 -18.17 -19.48
N CYS A 248 -10.53 -16.95 -19.30
CA CYS A 248 -9.35 -16.64 -18.50
C CYS A 248 -9.71 -16.07 -17.12
N THR A 249 -11.00 -16.03 -16.75
CA THR A 249 -11.52 -15.32 -15.56
C THR A 249 -10.92 -15.82 -14.24
N TYR A 250 -10.46 -17.09 -14.20
CA TYR A 250 -9.83 -17.70 -13.03
C TYR A 250 -8.33 -17.96 -13.22
N THR A 251 -7.71 -17.21 -14.14
CA THR A 251 -6.27 -17.21 -14.39
C THR A 251 -5.70 -15.83 -14.11
N ASN A 252 -4.39 -15.71 -13.93
CA ASN A 252 -3.71 -14.41 -13.89
C ASN A 252 -3.39 -13.88 -15.30
N TYR A 253 -4.16 -14.29 -16.31
CA TYR A 253 -3.87 -14.04 -17.70
C TYR A 253 -5.13 -13.54 -18.43
N GLU A 254 -4.93 -12.75 -19.48
CA GLU A 254 -5.95 -12.26 -20.40
C GLU A 254 -5.55 -12.56 -21.85
N GLY A 255 -6.35 -12.12 -22.82
CA GLY A 255 -6.18 -12.42 -24.24
C GLY A 255 -7.03 -13.60 -24.72
N ASP A 256 -7.13 -13.77 -26.03
CA ASP A 256 -8.04 -14.73 -26.67
C ASP A 256 -7.67 -16.19 -26.36
N LEU A 257 -6.41 -16.44 -25.98
CA LEU A 257 -5.86 -17.73 -25.59
C LEU A 257 -5.33 -17.72 -24.15
N CYS A 258 -5.65 -16.71 -23.34
CA CYS A 258 -5.07 -16.50 -22.01
C CYS A 258 -3.53 -16.43 -22.03
N GLU A 259 -2.95 -15.85 -23.08
CA GLU A 259 -1.51 -15.79 -23.34
C GLU A 259 -0.83 -14.55 -22.74
N ILE A 260 -1.60 -13.53 -22.39
CA ILE A 260 -1.11 -12.27 -21.87
C ILE A 260 -1.13 -12.36 -20.35
N LEU A 261 0.01 -12.30 -19.69
CA LEU A 261 0.04 -12.21 -18.23
C LEU A 261 -0.62 -10.88 -17.84
N ILE A 262 -1.70 -10.94 -17.05
CA ILE A 262 -2.24 -9.75 -16.39
C ILE A 262 -1.10 -9.32 -15.44
N PRO A 263 -0.45 -8.18 -15.69
CA PRO A 263 0.55 -7.67 -14.76
C PRO A 263 -0.15 -7.60 -13.40
N PRO A 264 0.46 -8.07 -12.29
CA PRO A 264 -0.16 -7.93 -10.98
C PRO A 264 -0.59 -6.47 -10.84
N VAL A 265 -1.91 -6.25 -10.83
CA VAL A 265 -2.49 -4.91 -10.84
C VAL A 265 -2.19 -4.32 -9.47
N SER A 266 -1.09 -3.57 -9.41
CA SER A 266 -0.59 -2.83 -8.26
C SER A 266 -0.35 -3.70 -7.01
N THR A 267 0.63 -3.31 -6.20
CA THR A 267 0.73 -3.88 -4.86
C THR A 267 -0.60 -3.65 -4.13
N ASP A 268 -1.12 -4.65 -3.40
CA ASP A 268 -2.32 -4.56 -2.53
C ASP A 268 -2.07 -3.58 -1.36
N GLU A 269 -1.62 -2.37 -1.67
CA GLU A 269 -1.04 -1.39 -0.77
C GLU A 269 -1.84 -0.11 -0.86
N LEU A 270 -2.21 0.42 0.30
CA LEU A 270 -2.85 1.72 0.42
C LEU A 270 -1.92 2.67 1.17
N THR A 271 -1.87 3.92 0.72
CA THR A 271 -1.27 5.01 1.49
C THR A 271 -2.35 5.73 2.29
N LEU A 272 -2.08 5.95 3.58
CA LEU A 272 -2.91 6.69 4.52
C LEU A 272 -2.12 7.90 5.01
N THR A 273 -2.69 9.11 4.88
CA THR A 273 -2.05 10.37 5.29
C THR A 273 -2.55 10.87 6.65
N GLY A 274 -3.34 10.04 7.36
CA GLY A 274 -4.02 10.38 8.61
C GLY A 274 -5.37 11.07 8.42
N LYS A 275 -5.71 11.45 7.18
CA LYS A 275 -7.05 11.94 6.81
C LYS A 275 -7.94 10.81 6.31
N GLU A 276 -7.34 9.83 5.66
CA GLU A 276 -8.03 8.68 5.10
C GLU A 276 -8.11 7.53 6.10
N TYR A 277 -9.20 6.77 6.03
CA TYR A 277 -9.38 5.51 6.73
C TYR A 277 -10.50 4.73 6.03
N PHE A 278 -10.66 3.46 6.37
CA PHE A 278 -11.76 2.66 5.86
C PHE A 278 -12.38 1.84 6.97
N SER A 279 -13.65 1.48 6.80
CA SER A 279 -14.40 0.75 7.79
C SER A 279 -15.40 -0.22 7.18
N ILE A 280 -15.81 -1.21 7.97
CA ILE A 280 -16.90 -2.13 7.66
C ILE A 280 -17.87 -2.14 8.84
N GLU A 281 -19.18 -2.13 8.56
CA GLU A 281 -20.19 -2.50 9.54
C GLU A 281 -20.45 -4.01 9.42
N ILE A 282 -20.37 -4.71 10.54
CA ILE A 282 -20.57 -6.16 10.55
C ILE A 282 -22.03 -6.47 10.19
N PRO A 283 -22.29 -7.31 9.17
CA PRO A 283 -23.64 -7.67 8.76
C PRO A 283 -24.45 -8.27 9.92
N ARG A 284 -25.71 -7.83 10.03
CA ARG A 284 -26.64 -8.35 11.04
C ARG A 284 -27.28 -9.64 10.54
N ILE A 285 -27.55 -10.55 11.46
CA ILE A 285 -28.37 -11.73 11.18
C ILE A 285 -29.83 -11.37 11.47
N GLU A 286 -30.68 -11.58 10.48
CA GLU A 286 -32.12 -11.44 10.60
C GLU A 286 -32.76 -12.77 10.98
N LYS A 287 -33.41 -12.82 12.14
CA LYS A 287 -34.27 -13.93 12.55
C LYS A 287 -35.58 -13.37 13.11
N ASN A 288 -36.71 -13.81 12.56
CA ASN A 288 -38.06 -13.46 13.05
C ASN A 288 -38.30 -11.95 13.22
N SER A 289 -37.89 -11.14 12.23
CA SER A 289 -37.99 -9.66 12.25
C SER A 289 -37.11 -8.95 13.29
N LEU A 290 -36.13 -9.65 13.90
CA LEU A 290 -35.13 -9.07 14.79
C LEU A 290 -33.75 -9.10 14.10
N SER A 291 -33.11 -7.94 13.93
CA SER A 291 -31.74 -7.81 13.42
C SER A 291 -30.76 -7.76 14.58
N THR A 292 -29.84 -8.72 14.71
CA THR A 292 -28.81 -8.71 15.77
C THR A 292 -27.42 -8.97 15.23
N ILE A 293 -26.42 -8.43 15.92
CA ILE A 293 -25.01 -8.78 15.72
C ILE A 293 -24.68 -9.90 16.68
N LEU A 294 -24.06 -10.99 16.20
CA LEU A 294 -23.65 -12.09 17.07
C LEU A 294 -22.35 -11.73 17.79
N PRO A 295 -22.22 -12.07 19.08
CA PRO A 295 -20.95 -11.97 19.77
C PRO A 295 -19.95 -12.98 19.20
N THR A 296 -18.69 -12.58 19.10
CA THR A 296 -17.58 -13.40 18.62
C THR A 296 -16.78 -13.97 19.79
N TYR A 297 -16.41 -15.23 19.70
CA TYR A 297 -15.53 -15.92 20.67
C TYR A 297 -14.11 -16.08 20.15
N GLU A 298 -13.91 -15.99 18.83
CA GLU A 298 -12.61 -15.98 18.18
C GLU A 298 -12.51 -14.83 17.19
N GLU A 299 -11.39 -14.11 17.22
CA GLU A 299 -11.11 -13.00 16.31
C GLU A 299 -9.63 -13.02 15.92
N GLU A 300 -9.36 -12.88 14.63
CA GLU A 300 -8.03 -12.76 14.06
C GLU A 300 -7.97 -11.50 13.19
N TYR A 301 -7.02 -10.62 13.50
CA TYR A 301 -6.66 -9.47 12.68
C TYR A 301 -5.25 -9.69 12.15
N ASN A 302 -5.10 -9.74 10.82
CA ASN A 302 -3.81 -9.92 10.18
C ASN A 302 -3.61 -8.82 9.13
N PHE A 303 -2.46 -8.13 9.18
CA PHE A 303 -2.14 -7.03 8.28
C PHE A 303 -0.64 -6.74 8.30
N ASP A 304 -0.15 -6.10 7.24
CA ASP A 304 1.17 -5.49 7.23
C ASP A 304 1.05 -3.97 7.22
N PHE A 305 1.96 -3.29 7.88
CA PHE A 305 2.07 -1.83 7.83
C PHE A 305 3.52 -1.37 7.69
N LYS A 306 3.68 -0.13 7.22
CA LYS A 306 4.96 0.56 7.12
C LYS A 306 4.76 2.03 7.50
N THR A 307 5.53 2.54 8.45
CA THR A 307 5.42 3.94 8.90
C THR A 307 6.74 4.46 9.47
N SER A 308 6.90 5.79 9.46
CA SER A 308 7.91 6.54 10.20
C SER A 308 7.38 7.10 11.53
N ARG A 309 6.07 6.98 11.81
CA ARG A 309 5.45 7.57 13.01
C ARG A 309 5.50 6.60 14.17
N SER A 310 6.01 7.09 15.31
CA SER A 310 6.04 6.34 16.58
C SER A 310 4.66 6.18 17.22
N THR A 311 3.64 6.91 16.74
CA THR A 311 2.26 6.87 17.23
C THR A 311 1.25 6.85 16.07
N GLY A 312 0.16 6.10 16.20
CA GLY A 312 -0.92 6.08 15.21
C GLY A 312 -1.91 4.93 15.40
N LEU A 313 -3.20 5.18 15.15
CA LEU A 313 -4.28 4.18 15.27
C LEU A 313 -4.33 3.24 14.07
N LEU A 314 -4.06 1.95 14.28
CA LEU A 314 -4.12 0.92 13.23
C LEU A 314 -5.52 0.33 13.11
N ILE A 315 -6.11 -0.14 14.22
CA ILE A 315 -7.43 -0.77 14.25
C ILE A 315 -8.25 -0.22 15.42
N TYR A 316 -9.53 0.06 15.16
CA TYR A 316 -10.54 0.16 16.19
C TYR A 316 -11.73 -0.73 15.81
N ALA A 317 -12.07 -1.69 16.66
CA ALA A 317 -13.18 -2.61 16.44
C ALA A 317 -14.13 -2.61 17.64
N GLY A 318 -15.45 -2.58 17.39
CA GLY A 318 -16.47 -2.58 18.44
C GLY A 318 -17.32 -1.31 18.49
N ASP A 319 -17.75 -0.94 19.69
CA ASP A 319 -18.55 0.25 19.97
C ASP A 319 -18.05 1.01 21.22
N SER A 320 -18.89 1.86 21.83
CA SER A 320 -18.49 2.63 23.01
C SER A 320 -18.41 1.82 24.31
N THR A 321 -18.92 0.59 24.32
CA THR A 321 -19.01 -0.28 25.50
C THR A 321 -18.01 -1.42 25.44
N ASP A 322 -18.00 -2.16 24.32
CA ASP A 322 -17.09 -3.27 24.07
C ASP A 322 -16.23 -2.89 22.86
N TYR A 323 -14.91 -2.84 23.05
CA TYR A 323 -14.01 -2.45 21.98
C TYR A 323 -12.61 -3.04 22.10
N PHE A 324 -12.00 -3.18 20.94
CA PHE A 324 -10.61 -3.49 20.73
C PHE A 324 -9.93 -2.34 20.00
N VAL A 325 -8.75 -1.99 20.46
CA VAL A 325 -7.91 -0.94 19.88
C VAL A 325 -6.51 -1.50 19.69
N LEU A 326 -5.93 -1.28 18.52
CA LEU A 326 -4.54 -1.61 18.18
C LEU A 326 -3.90 -0.40 17.50
N GLY A 327 -2.68 -0.06 17.90
CA GLY A 327 -1.97 1.08 17.33
C GLY A 327 -0.50 1.10 17.73
N LEU A 328 0.18 2.16 17.32
CA LEU A 328 1.54 2.45 17.77
C LEU A 328 1.49 3.46 18.92
N GLN A 329 2.31 3.22 19.93
CA GLN A 329 2.58 4.15 21.00
C GLN A 329 4.06 4.11 21.35
N ASP A 330 4.73 5.26 21.27
CA ASP A 330 6.17 5.43 21.55
C ASP A 330 7.05 4.41 20.80
N GLY A 331 6.65 4.06 19.57
CA GLY A 331 7.37 3.14 18.70
C GLY A 331 7.17 1.65 18.98
N GLY A 332 6.37 1.30 19.99
CA GLY A 332 5.89 -0.05 20.28
C GLY A 332 4.46 -0.29 19.79
N LEU A 333 4.08 -1.57 19.67
CA LEU A 333 2.72 -1.97 19.35
C LEU A 333 1.88 -1.97 20.63
N PHE A 334 0.96 -1.01 20.73
CA PHE A 334 0.01 -0.88 21.83
C PHE A 334 -1.32 -1.52 21.45
N PHE A 335 -1.92 -2.24 22.39
CA PHE A 335 -3.31 -2.66 22.27
C PHE A 335 -4.07 -2.53 23.58
N LYS A 336 -5.38 -2.36 23.43
CA LYS A 336 -6.33 -2.25 24.53
C LYS A 336 -7.62 -2.99 24.17
N LEU A 337 -8.05 -3.87 25.07
CA LEU A 337 -9.31 -4.58 24.99
C LEU A 337 -10.19 -4.15 26.16
N ASN A 338 -11.41 -3.74 25.86
CA ASN A 338 -12.46 -3.48 26.83
C ASN A 338 -13.66 -4.37 26.51
N ILE A 339 -14.03 -5.25 27.44
CA ILE A 339 -15.24 -6.06 27.33
C ILE A 339 -16.00 -5.94 28.65
N LYS A 340 -17.26 -5.49 28.59
CA LYS A 340 -18.15 -5.31 29.74
C LYS A 340 -17.53 -4.47 30.86
N GLY A 341 -16.74 -3.46 30.49
CA GLY A 341 -16.06 -2.56 31.43
C GLY A 341 -14.76 -3.11 32.04
N GLN A 342 -14.36 -4.34 31.70
CA GLN A 342 -13.06 -4.88 32.10
C GLN A 342 -12.02 -4.52 31.03
N ILE A 343 -10.90 -3.94 31.48
CA ILE A 343 -9.85 -3.43 30.58
C ILE A 343 -8.59 -4.28 30.70
N PHE A 344 -8.04 -4.67 29.57
CA PHE A 344 -6.70 -5.22 29.44
C PHE A 344 -5.92 -4.41 28.41
N GLU A 345 -4.72 -3.96 28.76
CA GLU A 345 -3.87 -3.16 27.86
C GLU A 345 -2.41 -3.59 27.98
N LYS A 346 -1.68 -3.52 26.88
CA LYS A 346 -0.26 -3.90 26.83
C LYS A 346 0.43 -3.22 25.66
N THR A 347 1.69 -2.87 25.87
CA THR A 347 2.59 -2.39 24.82
C THR A 347 3.71 -3.42 24.60
N LEU A 348 3.93 -3.79 23.34
CA LEU A 348 4.95 -4.74 22.92
C LEU A 348 6.03 -4.02 22.11
N THR A 349 7.29 -4.23 22.46
CA THR A 349 8.45 -3.74 21.73
C THR A 349 9.31 -4.92 21.27
N ILE A 350 10.06 -4.73 20.18
CA ILE A 350 11.07 -5.69 19.74
C ILE A 350 12.43 -5.18 20.24
N PRO A 351 13.25 -6.02 20.91
CA PRO A 351 14.58 -5.60 21.34
C PRO A 351 15.44 -5.16 20.15
N GLY A 352 16.05 -3.97 20.25
CA GLY A 352 17.00 -3.45 19.26
C GLY A 352 16.39 -2.88 17.97
N THR A 353 15.06 -2.83 17.84
CA THR A 353 14.38 -2.24 16.67
C THR A 353 13.06 -1.60 17.06
N TYR A 354 12.68 -0.52 16.36
CA TYR A 354 11.38 0.12 16.52
C TYR A 354 10.48 -0.18 15.31
N LEU A 355 9.18 -0.25 15.54
CA LEU A 355 8.20 -0.54 14.48
C LEU A 355 7.94 0.63 13.51
N HIS A 356 8.51 1.81 13.80
CA HIS A 356 8.41 3.01 12.98
C HIS A 356 9.69 3.26 12.16
N ASN A 357 10.40 2.19 11.80
CA ASN A 357 11.65 2.25 11.02
C ASN A 357 11.41 2.39 9.50
N ASN A 358 10.17 2.64 9.07
CA ASN A 358 9.75 2.70 7.67
C ASN A 358 10.08 1.45 6.83
N HIS A 359 10.10 0.27 7.45
CA HIS A 359 10.06 -1.03 6.81
C HIS A 359 8.69 -1.69 7.01
N TRP A 360 8.40 -2.72 6.20
CA TRP A 360 7.18 -3.50 6.36
C TRP A 360 7.27 -4.37 7.61
N HIS A 361 6.26 -4.25 8.47
CA HIS A 361 6.05 -5.09 9.63
C HIS A 361 4.74 -5.86 9.48
N SER A 362 4.75 -7.15 9.84
CA SER A 362 3.59 -8.03 9.77
C SER A 362 3.03 -8.30 11.16
N ILE A 363 1.75 -8.00 11.35
CA ILE A 363 1.06 -8.14 12.63
C ILE A 363 -0.06 -9.16 12.49
N LYS A 364 -0.03 -10.15 13.37
CA LYS A 364 -1.15 -11.06 13.58
C LYS A 364 -1.59 -11.00 15.04
N PHE A 365 -2.81 -10.53 15.27
CA PHE A 365 -3.48 -10.58 16.57
C PHE A 365 -4.56 -11.67 16.51
N THR A 366 -4.59 -12.54 17.52
CA THR A 366 -5.62 -13.57 17.68
C THR A 366 -6.18 -13.52 19.09
N ARG A 367 -7.50 -13.44 19.23
CA ARG A 367 -8.21 -13.67 20.50
C ARG A 367 -9.03 -14.95 20.37
N ARG A 368 -8.90 -15.87 21.32
CA ARG A 368 -9.70 -17.09 21.46
C ARG A 368 -10.22 -17.16 22.88
N ILE A 369 -11.49 -16.81 23.07
CA ILE A 369 -12.12 -16.70 24.39
C ILE A 369 -11.27 -15.76 25.26
N ARG A 370 -10.60 -16.28 26.28
CA ARG A 370 -9.72 -15.53 27.21
C ARG A 370 -8.25 -15.51 26.80
N THR A 371 -7.88 -16.17 25.71
CA THR A 371 -6.49 -16.25 25.26
C THR A 371 -6.24 -15.20 24.20
N ILE A 372 -5.25 -14.34 24.40
CA ILE A 372 -4.76 -13.41 23.39
C ILE A 372 -3.38 -13.88 22.94
N GLU A 373 -3.14 -13.87 21.63
CA GLU A 373 -1.85 -14.11 21.01
C GLU A 373 -1.54 -12.98 20.03
N ILE A 374 -0.34 -12.42 20.11
CA ILE A 374 0.17 -11.42 19.16
C ILE A 374 1.48 -11.92 18.60
N ILE A 375 1.59 -11.88 17.27
CA ILE A 375 2.80 -12.20 16.53
C ILE A 375 3.20 -10.96 15.74
N ILE A 376 4.46 -10.54 15.91
CA ILE A 376 5.08 -9.43 15.19
C ILE A 376 6.25 -10.00 14.38
N ASP A 377 6.20 -9.81 13.06
CA ASP A 377 7.21 -10.23 12.07
C ASP A 377 7.57 -11.72 12.11
N ASN A 378 6.68 -12.58 12.65
CA ASN A 378 6.98 -13.97 12.97
C ASN A 378 8.19 -14.17 13.91
N ILE A 379 8.65 -13.11 14.58
CA ILE A 379 9.81 -13.12 15.49
C ILE A 379 9.35 -13.00 16.93
N LYS A 380 8.54 -11.99 17.24
CA LYS A 380 8.05 -11.76 18.59
C LYS A 380 6.66 -12.36 18.71
N LYS A 381 6.53 -13.40 19.52
CA LYS A 381 5.25 -13.99 19.93
C LYS A 381 4.99 -13.67 21.39
N ASP A 382 3.80 -13.15 21.69
CA ASP A 382 3.34 -12.83 23.03
C ASP A 382 1.95 -13.43 23.24
N GLN A 383 1.79 -14.25 24.28
CA GLN A 383 0.53 -14.92 24.58
C GLN A 383 0.13 -14.63 26.03
N ASN A 384 -1.14 -14.24 26.23
CA ASN A 384 -1.67 -13.91 27.56
C ASN A 384 -3.02 -14.61 27.77
N ASN A 385 -3.22 -15.15 28.96
CA ASN A 385 -4.51 -15.67 29.40
C ASN A 385 -5.16 -14.64 30.33
N LEU A 386 -6.29 -14.08 29.90
CA LEU A 386 -7.01 -13.05 30.63
C LEU A 386 -7.79 -13.62 31.81
N THR A 387 -7.83 -12.88 32.91
CA THR A 387 -8.68 -13.15 34.07
C THR A 387 -9.91 -12.24 34.00
N GLY A 388 -11.10 -12.80 34.26
CA GLY A 388 -12.37 -12.07 34.17
C GLY A 388 -13.30 -12.52 33.04
N ASP A 389 -14.25 -11.67 32.64
CA ASP A 389 -15.31 -11.98 31.68
C ASP A 389 -15.00 -11.47 30.25
N PHE A 390 -13.81 -11.81 29.77
CA PHE A 390 -13.36 -11.53 28.40
C PHE A 390 -13.74 -12.63 27.42
N ILE A 391 -14.91 -13.26 27.58
CA ILE A 391 -15.29 -14.44 26.78
C ILE A 391 -15.70 -14.04 25.36
N SER A 392 -16.53 -13.00 25.24
CA SER A 392 -17.23 -12.67 24.01
C SER A 392 -17.29 -11.17 23.79
N MET A 393 -17.12 -10.73 22.55
CA MET A 393 -17.19 -9.31 22.17
C MET A 393 -18.23 -9.12 21.07
N VAL A 394 -19.06 -8.08 21.14
CA VAL A 394 -19.97 -7.71 20.05
C VAL A 394 -19.30 -6.64 19.21
N THR A 395 -18.82 -7.03 18.03
CA THR A 395 -18.12 -6.12 17.12
C THR A 395 -19.09 -5.53 16.11
N ARG A 396 -19.46 -4.24 16.27
CA ARG A 396 -20.35 -3.57 15.31
C ARG A 396 -19.61 -3.01 14.11
N PHE A 397 -18.55 -2.27 14.36
CA PHE A 397 -17.73 -1.66 13.32
C PHE A 397 -16.30 -2.13 13.45
N ILE A 398 -15.61 -2.21 12.32
CA ILE A 398 -14.15 -2.33 12.27
C ILE A 398 -13.64 -1.16 11.44
N TYR A 399 -12.86 -0.30 12.07
CA TYR A 399 -12.17 0.83 11.45
C TYR A 399 -10.68 0.50 11.33
N PHE A 400 -10.09 0.85 10.20
CA PHE A 400 -8.68 0.65 9.93
C PHE A 400 -8.03 1.96 9.50
N GLY A 401 -6.87 2.26 10.09
CA GLY A 401 -6.08 3.44 9.78
C GLY A 401 -6.55 4.75 10.43
N GLY A 402 -7.77 4.79 10.97
CA GLY A 402 -8.31 5.97 11.62
C GLY A 402 -9.78 5.84 11.98
N VAL A 403 -10.29 6.83 12.72
CA VAL A 403 -11.71 6.96 13.08
C VAL A 403 -12.19 8.39 12.82
N PRO A 404 -13.51 8.63 12.68
CA PRO A 404 -14.07 9.98 12.63
C PRO A 404 -13.64 10.81 13.86
N LYS A 405 -13.37 12.10 13.68
CA LYS A 405 -12.92 13.00 14.77
C LYS A 405 -13.93 13.12 15.90
N GLU A 406 -15.20 12.90 15.60
CA GLU A 406 -16.32 12.94 16.53
C GLU A 406 -16.39 11.67 17.41
N ASN A 407 -15.62 10.62 17.08
CA ASN A 407 -15.59 9.39 17.86
C ASN A 407 -14.83 9.61 19.18
N ARG A 408 -15.45 9.23 20.31
CA ARG A 408 -14.89 9.38 21.66
C ARG A 408 -13.51 8.70 21.83
N ILE A 409 -13.23 7.66 21.05
CA ILE A 409 -11.96 6.90 21.04
C ILE A 409 -10.80 7.71 20.45
N TYR A 410 -11.07 8.75 19.66
CA TYR A 410 -10.05 9.70 19.18
C TYR A 410 -9.26 10.33 20.34
N ARG A 411 -9.82 10.33 21.56
CA ARG A 411 -9.15 10.81 22.78
C ARG A 411 -8.18 9.80 23.42
N THR A 412 -8.19 8.53 23.02
CA THR A 412 -7.37 7.46 23.63
C THR A 412 -6.12 7.15 22.81
N ILE A 413 -6.22 7.15 21.48
CA ILE A 413 -5.06 7.08 20.58
C ILE A 413 -5.10 8.35 19.75
N HIS A 414 -4.32 9.34 20.17
CA HIS A 414 -4.47 10.75 19.81
C HIS A 414 -4.33 11.10 18.32
N LYS A 415 -4.04 10.14 17.42
CA LYS A 415 -3.80 10.36 15.98
C LYS A 415 -4.19 9.15 15.12
N ASN A 416 -4.81 9.42 13.97
CA ASN A 416 -4.97 8.44 12.89
C ASN A 416 -3.60 7.99 12.36
N PHE A 417 -3.54 6.80 11.76
CA PHE A 417 -2.32 6.25 11.20
C PHE A 417 -1.89 6.99 9.94
N ILE A 418 -0.57 7.18 9.83
CA ILE A 418 0.09 7.74 8.66
C ILE A 418 1.12 6.72 8.20
N GLY A 419 1.03 6.25 6.95
CA GLY A 419 1.92 5.23 6.41
C GLY A 419 1.24 4.38 5.34
N CYS A 420 1.83 3.23 5.05
CA CYS A 420 1.27 2.26 4.11
C CYS A 420 0.72 1.03 4.83
N VAL A 421 -0.30 0.41 4.24
CA VAL A 421 -0.94 -0.81 4.76
C VAL A 421 -1.19 -1.78 3.62
N ARG A 422 -1.08 -3.09 3.88
CA ARG A 422 -1.43 -4.17 2.94
C ARG A 422 -1.88 -5.43 3.67
N ASN A 423 -2.39 -6.41 2.93
CA ASN A 423 -2.78 -7.72 3.47
C ASN A 423 -3.77 -7.64 4.65
N VAL A 424 -4.63 -6.62 4.68
CA VAL A 424 -5.55 -6.39 5.82
C VAL A 424 -6.71 -7.35 5.75
N THR A 425 -6.74 -8.27 6.72
CA THR A 425 -7.74 -9.33 6.84
C THR A 425 -8.29 -9.39 8.26
N TYR A 426 -9.59 -9.64 8.35
CA TYR A 426 -10.30 -9.91 9.59
C TYR A 426 -10.98 -11.26 9.47
N LYS A 427 -10.86 -12.11 10.49
CA LYS A 427 -11.60 -13.36 10.61
C LYS A 427 -12.19 -13.46 12.01
N SER A 428 -13.37 -14.02 12.11
CA SER A 428 -13.97 -14.48 13.35
C SER A 428 -14.56 -15.87 13.17
N ASP A 429 -15.16 -16.38 14.24
CA ASP A 429 -16.03 -17.56 14.21
C ASP A 429 -17.25 -17.43 13.28
N VAL A 430 -17.60 -16.21 12.83
CA VAL A 430 -18.78 -15.94 12.00
C VAL A 430 -18.42 -15.32 10.65
N ASN A 431 -17.45 -14.41 10.60
CA ASN A 431 -17.18 -13.58 9.42
C ASN A 431 -15.72 -13.67 8.97
N SER A 432 -15.47 -13.48 7.67
CA SER A 432 -14.11 -13.36 7.12
C SER A 432 -14.08 -12.31 6.02
N PHE A 433 -13.25 -11.28 6.17
CA PHE A 433 -13.12 -10.17 5.24
C PHE A 433 -11.66 -9.93 4.85
N ASN A 434 -11.42 -9.68 3.56
CA ASN A 434 -10.17 -9.08 3.07
C ASN A 434 -10.46 -7.62 2.76
N LEU A 435 -10.17 -6.76 3.73
CA LEU A 435 -10.57 -5.35 3.67
C LEU A 435 -9.84 -4.59 2.56
N ILE A 436 -8.56 -4.91 2.30
CA ILE A 436 -7.81 -4.29 1.19
C ILE A 436 -8.47 -4.62 -0.14
N SER A 437 -8.72 -5.89 -0.42
CA SER A 437 -9.34 -6.28 -1.69
C SER A 437 -10.74 -5.66 -1.85
N MET A 438 -11.50 -5.54 -0.77
CA MET A 438 -12.81 -4.87 -0.78
C MET A 438 -12.70 -3.38 -1.09
N VAL A 439 -11.69 -2.67 -0.55
CA VAL A 439 -11.39 -1.27 -0.90
C VAL A 439 -11.00 -1.16 -2.38
N LEU A 440 -10.08 -2.01 -2.84
CA LEU A 440 -9.54 -1.93 -4.20
C LEU A 440 -10.61 -2.21 -5.26
N ASN A 441 -11.53 -3.14 -4.97
CA ASN A 441 -12.65 -3.53 -5.81
C ASN A 441 -13.91 -2.66 -5.61
N ASN A 442 -13.85 -1.60 -4.80
CA ASN A 442 -14.98 -0.71 -4.49
C ASN A 442 -16.24 -1.46 -4.01
N SER A 443 -16.08 -2.42 -3.09
CA SER A 443 -17.20 -3.16 -2.50
C SER A 443 -18.12 -2.25 -1.70
N GLU A 444 -19.44 -2.40 -1.86
CA GLU A 444 -20.45 -1.66 -1.10
C GLU A 444 -20.42 -1.93 0.41
N LEU A 445 -19.78 -3.02 0.85
CA LEU A 445 -19.66 -3.40 2.26
C LEU A 445 -18.56 -2.62 2.99
N VAL A 446 -17.65 -1.96 2.26
CA VAL A 446 -16.57 -1.16 2.85
C VAL A 446 -16.82 0.31 2.61
N ASN A 447 -16.84 1.06 3.70
CA ASN A 447 -16.92 2.51 3.69
C ASN A 447 -15.50 3.09 3.67
N THR A 448 -15.16 3.80 2.61
CA THR A 448 -13.89 4.53 2.50
C THR A 448 -14.12 6.00 2.86
N HIS A 449 -13.18 6.56 3.62
CA HIS A 449 -13.20 7.96 4.01
C HIS A 449 -11.93 8.64 3.49
N GLY A 450 -12.09 9.77 2.81
CA GLY A 450 -11.00 10.44 2.11
C GLY A 450 -10.63 9.77 0.77
N LYS A 451 -9.63 10.32 0.08
CA LYS A 451 -9.18 9.81 -1.22
C LYS A 451 -8.01 8.85 -1.02
N LEU A 452 -8.31 7.55 -0.96
CA LEU A 452 -7.31 6.50 -0.79
C LEU A 452 -6.43 6.36 -2.02
N GLU A 453 -5.12 6.38 -1.83
CA GLU A 453 -4.13 6.13 -2.88
C GLU A 453 -3.77 4.64 -2.93
N LYS A 454 -4.01 4.01 -4.09
CA LYS A 454 -3.83 2.56 -4.34
C LYS A 454 -2.37 2.17 -4.66
N SER A 455 -1.43 2.78 -3.96
CA SER A 455 -0.01 2.46 -4.02
C SER A 455 0.64 2.88 -2.71
N CYS A 456 1.74 2.23 -2.30
CA CYS A 456 2.50 2.70 -1.16
C CYS A 456 3.49 3.81 -1.54
N ARG A 457 3.19 5.04 -1.10
CA ARG A 457 4.11 6.18 -1.14
C ARG A 457 4.64 6.48 0.26
N LYS A 458 5.90 6.88 0.34
CA LYS A 458 6.55 7.20 1.60
C LYS A 458 5.98 8.52 2.12
N VAL A 459 5.12 8.48 3.13
CA VAL A 459 4.53 9.70 3.69
C VAL A 459 5.55 10.39 4.60
N MET A 460 6.06 11.55 4.17
CA MET A 460 7.05 12.36 4.90
C MET A 460 6.41 13.17 6.01
N GLU A 461 7.17 13.38 7.09
CA GLU A 461 6.72 14.21 8.19
C GLU A 461 6.71 15.67 7.77
N PRO A 462 5.64 16.41 8.09
CA PRO A 462 5.65 17.84 7.90
C PRO A 462 6.68 18.48 8.83
N VAL A 463 7.28 19.56 8.34
CA VAL A 463 8.23 20.37 9.07
C VAL A 463 7.67 21.79 9.17
N THR A 464 7.49 22.26 10.40
CA THR A 464 7.01 23.61 10.68
C THR A 464 8.19 24.54 10.96
N PHE A 465 8.30 25.61 10.19
CA PHE A 465 9.22 26.71 10.38
C PHE A 465 8.54 27.75 11.27
N SER A 466 9.01 27.90 12.50
CA SER A 466 8.46 28.83 13.49
C SER A 466 9.13 30.22 13.47
N SER A 467 10.28 30.34 12.81
CA SER A 467 11.06 31.57 12.72
C SER A 467 11.49 31.83 11.29
N SER A 468 11.46 33.10 10.87
CA SER A 468 11.89 33.53 9.54
C SER A 468 13.41 33.43 9.35
N ASN A 469 14.15 33.11 10.41
CA ASN A 469 15.59 32.85 10.35
C ASN A 469 15.92 31.36 10.22
N SER A 470 14.92 30.47 10.29
CA SER A 470 15.11 29.02 10.19
C SER A 470 15.25 28.60 8.73
N TYR A 471 16.21 27.73 8.43
CA TYR A 471 16.41 27.15 7.09
C TYR A 471 17.03 25.76 7.20
N ILE A 472 16.74 24.87 6.25
CA ILE A 472 17.29 23.52 6.20
C ILE A 472 18.15 23.38 4.93
N PRO A 473 19.48 23.23 5.05
CA PRO A 473 20.34 22.96 3.89
C PRO A 473 20.34 21.47 3.55
N ILE A 474 20.15 21.14 2.27
CA ILE A 474 20.24 19.79 1.72
C ILE A 474 21.57 19.71 0.94
N LEU A 475 22.61 19.16 1.59
CA LEU A 475 23.99 19.17 1.11
C LEU A 475 24.33 18.03 0.14
N GLU A 476 23.64 16.89 0.24
CA GLU A 476 23.90 15.67 -0.55
C GLU A 476 22.63 15.21 -1.27
N TRP A 477 22.26 15.88 -2.36
CA TRP A 477 21.22 15.41 -3.29
C TRP A 477 21.82 14.79 -4.59
N ASN A 478 23.13 14.52 -4.56
CA ASN A 478 24.04 14.32 -5.70
C ASN A 478 24.09 12.92 -6.32
N ASP A 479 23.09 12.06 -6.15
CA ASP A 479 22.96 10.89 -7.05
C ASP A 479 22.67 11.32 -8.50
N TYR A 480 22.24 12.59 -8.69
CA TYR A 480 21.99 13.21 -9.99
C TYR A 480 22.82 14.49 -10.17
N PRO A 481 23.44 14.70 -11.34
CA PRO A 481 24.36 15.83 -11.57
C PRO A 481 23.66 17.20 -11.73
N LYS A 482 22.31 17.25 -11.77
CA LYS A 482 21.52 18.47 -12.03
C LYS A 482 20.13 18.36 -11.44
N LEU A 483 19.56 19.49 -11.00
CA LEU A 483 18.14 19.58 -10.63
C LEU A 483 17.28 19.62 -11.90
N ASN A 484 16.48 18.58 -12.12
CA ASN A 484 15.53 18.45 -13.21
C ASN A 484 14.08 18.66 -12.75
N SER A 485 13.75 18.26 -11.52
CA SER A 485 12.41 18.49 -10.96
C SER A 485 12.48 18.78 -9.47
N PHE A 486 11.71 19.77 -9.01
CA PHE A 486 11.55 20.09 -7.60
C PHE A 486 10.07 20.20 -7.25
N LYS A 487 9.62 19.46 -6.24
CA LYS A 487 8.24 19.49 -5.76
C LYS A 487 8.24 19.80 -4.27
N ILE A 488 7.30 20.65 -3.86
CA ILE A 488 7.10 21.03 -2.46
C ILE A 488 5.62 21.32 -2.20
N GLU A 489 5.11 20.80 -1.08
CA GLU A 489 3.82 21.20 -0.52
C GLU A 489 4.04 22.13 0.68
N PHE A 490 3.34 23.26 0.70
CA PHE A 490 3.52 24.30 1.71
C PHE A 490 2.17 24.89 2.16
N GLN A 491 2.13 25.37 3.41
CA GLN A 491 0.97 25.99 4.02
C GLN A 491 1.40 27.16 4.91
N THR A 492 0.90 28.37 4.63
CA THR A 492 1.23 29.57 5.41
C THR A 492 0.14 30.66 5.32
N THR A 493 0.16 31.58 6.29
CA THR A 493 -0.56 32.86 6.28
C THR A 493 0.39 34.06 6.13
N GLU A 494 1.69 33.83 6.07
CA GLU A 494 2.70 34.88 5.90
C GLU A 494 2.66 35.45 4.47
N ASN A 495 2.69 36.77 4.36
CA ASN A 495 2.62 37.45 3.07
C ASN A 495 3.96 37.50 2.33
N HIS A 496 5.05 37.16 3.02
CA HIS A 496 6.42 37.13 2.53
C HIS A 496 7.16 35.92 3.08
N GLY A 497 8.01 35.27 2.27
CA GLY A 497 8.85 34.18 2.75
C GLY A 497 9.56 33.41 1.63
N VAL A 498 10.83 33.07 1.84
CA VAL A 498 11.61 32.24 0.91
C VAL A 498 11.32 30.76 1.14
N LEU A 499 10.69 30.10 0.17
CA LEU A 499 10.38 28.66 0.22
C LEU A 499 11.59 27.79 -0.10
N ALA A 500 12.30 28.12 -1.17
CA ALA A 500 13.44 27.37 -1.66
C ALA A 500 14.46 28.29 -2.32
N TYR A 501 15.74 27.98 -2.14
CA TYR A 501 16.85 28.73 -2.72
C TYR A 501 18.00 27.79 -3.08
N ILE A 502 18.48 27.86 -4.32
CA ILE A 502 19.61 27.07 -4.82
C ILE A 502 20.60 27.98 -5.50
N LEU A 503 21.88 27.82 -5.14
CA LEU A 503 23.00 28.47 -5.80
C LEU A 503 23.62 27.55 -6.85
N GLY A 504 24.01 28.15 -7.97
CA GLY A 504 24.84 27.52 -8.97
C GLY A 504 26.31 27.44 -8.57
N LYS A 505 27.10 26.72 -9.37
CA LYS A 505 28.54 26.49 -9.12
C LYS A 505 29.35 27.79 -9.18
N ASP A 506 30.38 27.90 -8.35
CA ASP A 506 31.36 28.97 -8.46
C ASP A 506 32.22 28.78 -9.72
N ASN A 507 32.06 29.69 -10.69
CA ASN A 507 32.91 29.78 -11.89
C ASN A 507 34.31 30.38 -11.60
N LEU A 508 34.84 30.21 -10.39
CA LEU A 508 36.18 30.67 -10.01
C LEU A 508 37.24 29.66 -10.43
N ASN A 509 37.30 29.39 -11.75
CA ASN A 509 38.46 28.79 -12.41
C ASN A 509 39.13 29.85 -13.29
N THR A 510 39.65 30.90 -12.68
CA THR A 510 40.76 31.68 -13.27
C THR A 510 41.93 31.61 -12.31
N HIS A 511 42.83 30.66 -12.55
CA HIS A 511 44.19 30.77 -12.04
C HIS A 511 44.81 32.09 -12.55
N SER A 512 45.60 32.71 -11.67
CA SER A 512 46.52 33.85 -11.84
C SER A 512 46.01 35.24 -11.42
N ASP A 513 46.85 35.84 -10.58
CA ASP A 513 46.97 37.25 -10.18
C ASP A 513 46.09 37.78 -9.04
N HIS A 514 46.49 37.36 -7.83
CA HIS A 514 46.56 38.30 -6.70
C HIS A 514 47.32 39.56 -7.14
N PHE A 515 46.78 40.74 -6.82
CA PHE A 515 47.25 42.08 -7.19
C PHE A 515 46.78 42.58 -8.56
N THR A 516 45.48 42.87 -8.70
CA THR A 516 44.98 44.20 -9.10
C THR A 516 43.44 44.25 -9.11
N LYS A 517 42.86 45.33 -8.57
CA LYS A 517 41.45 45.78 -8.63
C LYS A 517 40.42 45.10 -7.68
N PRO A 518 40.10 45.74 -6.52
CA PRO A 518 39.00 45.34 -5.63
C PRO A 518 37.58 45.58 -6.20
N ILE A 519 37.45 46.30 -7.32
CA ILE A 519 36.14 46.79 -7.81
C ILE A 519 35.46 45.79 -8.77
N GLN A 520 36.21 44.86 -9.38
CA GLN A 520 35.64 43.86 -10.30
C GLN A 520 35.14 42.58 -9.60
N SER A 521 35.61 42.27 -8.39
CA SER A 521 35.13 41.11 -7.62
C SER A 521 33.74 41.33 -7.02
N GLU A 522 33.31 42.59 -6.82
CA GLU A 522 31.97 42.91 -6.30
C GLU A 522 30.84 42.71 -7.32
N LEU A 523 31.09 42.94 -8.61
CA LEU A 523 30.10 42.72 -9.67
C LEU A 523 29.97 41.24 -10.08
N LEU A 524 31.06 40.47 -10.00
CA LEU A 524 31.06 39.03 -10.33
C LEU A 524 30.30 38.19 -9.28
N SER A 525 30.15 38.69 -8.05
CA SER A 525 29.44 38.00 -6.96
C SER A 525 27.91 37.97 -7.12
N PHE A 526 27.34 38.92 -7.86
CA PHE A 526 25.91 38.98 -8.22
C PHE A 526 25.55 38.14 -9.46
N ASN A 527 26.56 37.66 -10.18
CA ASN A 527 26.41 36.99 -11.47
C ASN A 527 26.46 35.46 -11.37
N ARG A 528 26.19 34.92 -10.17
CA ARG A 528 26.05 33.48 -9.98
C ARG A 528 24.66 33.05 -10.41
N ASP A 529 24.62 31.91 -11.09
CA ASP A 529 23.37 31.24 -11.39
C ASP A 529 22.62 30.93 -10.10
N PHE A 530 21.33 31.20 -10.06
CA PHE A 530 20.51 30.77 -8.94
C PHE A 530 19.07 30.53 -9.37
N PHE A 531 18.38 29.71 -8.58
CA PHE A 531 16.94 29.51 -8.65
C PHE A 531 16.34 29.73 -7.27
N SER A 532 15.21 30.42 -7.21
CA SER A 532 14.45 30.57 -5.96
C SER A 532 12.95 30.55 -6.16
N LEU A 533 12.26 30.12 -5.11
CA LEU A 533 10.82 30.26 -4.93
C LEU A 533 10.57 31.09 -3.67
N GLU A 534 9.77 32.15 -3.81
CA GLU A 534 9.30 32.93 -2.67
C GLU A 534 7.84 33.30 -2.78
N ILE A 535 7.24 33.51 -1.61
CA ILE A 535 5.99 34.21 -1.46
C ILE A 535 6.34 35.69 -1.32
N HIS A 536 5.79 36.52 -2.18
CA HIS A 536 5.96 37.97 -2.12
C HIS A 536 4.61 38.65 -2.38
N ASN A 537 4.21 39.54 -1.47
CA ASN A 537 2.90 40.18 -1.50
C ASN A 537 1.76 39.16 -1.69
N ARG A 538 1.83 38.02 -0.99
CA ARG A 538 0.85 36.92 -1.02
C ARG A 538 0.83 36.06 -2.29
N PHE A 539 1.68 36.34 -3.28
CA PHE A 539 1.77 35.59 -4.53
C PHE A 539 3.03 34.74 -4.58
N LEU A 540 2.93 33.55 -5.18
CA LEU A 540 4.07 32.67 -5.40
C LEU A 540 4.85 33.11 -6.63
N ASN A 541 6.15 33.36 -6.46
CA ASN A 541 7.03 33.86 -7.50
C ASN A 541 8.27 32.98 -7.62
N ALA A 542 8.69 32.73 -8.86
CA ALA A 542 9.94 32.06 -9.20
C ALA A 542 10.94 33.07 -9.76
N TYR A 543 12.20 32.93 -9.34
CA TYR A 543 13.30 33.81 -9.75
C TYR A 543 14.43 32.97 -10.33
N PHE A 544 14.96 33.41 -11.45
CA PHE A 544 16.16 32.84 -12.08
C PHE A 544 17.18 33.93 -12.35
N ASN A 545 18.45 33.60 -12.11
CA ASN A 545 19.58 34.35 -12.63
C ASN A 545 20.44 33.40 -13.44
N LEU A 546 20.75 33.79 -14.67
CA LEU A 546 21.47 32.99 -15.67
C LEU A 546 22.79 33.69 -16.04
N GLY A 547 23.52 34.17 -15.05
CA GLY A 547 24.80 34.84 -15.24
C GLY A 547 24.78 36.24 -15.87
N THR A 548 23.67 36.74 -16.44
CA THR A 548 23.56 38.15 -16.91
C THR A 548 22.13 38.69 -16.95
N ASN A 549 21.13 37.82 -17.07
CA ASN A 549 19.71 38.18 -17.13
C ASN A 549 18.94 37.59 -15.96
N TYR A 550 18.06 38.43 -15.39
CA TYR A 550 17.16 38.07 -14.33
C TYR A 550 15.75 37.83 -14.89
N ILE A 551 15.12 36.73 -14.48
CA ILE A 551 13.74 36.41 -14.86
C ILE A 551 12.90 36.30 -13.59
N ARG A 552 11.83 37.10 -13.53
CA ARG A 552 10.72 36.95 -12.57
C ARG A 552 9.57 36.25 -13.27
N HIS A 553 9.03 35.21 -12.63
CA HIS A 553 7.79 34.60 -13.06
C HIS A 553 6.82 34.51 -11.90
N GLU A 554 5.65 35.10 -12.05
CA GLU A 554 4.54 34.90 -11.12
C GLU A 554 3.89 33.56 -11.47
N VAL A 555 3.99 32.59 -10.56
CA VAL A 555 3.58 31.20 -10.82
C VAL A 555 2.06 31.10 -10.90
N VAL A 556 1.35 31.86 -10.07
CA VAL A 556 -0.11 31.87 -9.98
C VAL A 556 -0.61 33.25 -9.54
N HIS A 557 -1.74 33.66 -10.10
CA HIS A 557 -2.41 34.94 -9.79
C HIS A 557 -3.31 34.88 -8.55
N GLU A 558 -3.32 33.77 -7.80
CA GLU A 558 -4.12 33.62 -6.59
C GLU A 558 -3.28 33.82 -5.32
N HIS A 559 -3.93 34.27 -4.24
CA HIS A 559 -3.24 34.44 -2.97
C HIS A 559 -2.94 33.09 -2.32
N VAL A 560 -1.65 32.80 -2.13
CA VAL A 560 -1.17 31.55 -1.51
C VAL A 560 -1.02 31.67 0.01
N SER A 561 -0.99 32.90 0.56
CA SER A 561 -0.95 33.16 2.01
C SER A 561 -2.34 33.10 2.66
N ASN A 562 -3.10 32.05 2.35
CA ASN A 562 -4.51 31.90 2.75
C ASN A 562 -4.72 30.84 3.84
N GLY A 563 -3.64 30.27 4.39
CA GLY A 563 -3.67 29.22 5.41
C GLY A 563 -4.07 27.83 4.91
N LYS A 564 -4.31 27.64 3.60
CA LYS A 564 -4.54 26.32 2.98
C LYS A 564 -3.22 25.72 2.50
N SER A 565 -3.22 24.40 2.35
CA SER A 565 -2.09 23.67 1.77
C SER A 565 -2.09 23.84 0.26
N HIS A 566 -0.91 24.13 -0.30
CA HIS A 566 -0.67 24.33 -1.72
C HIS A 566 0.54 23.50 -2.16
N GLN A 567 0.51 22.97 -3.38
CA GLN A 567 1.58 22.18 -3.98
C GLN A 567 2.11 22.85 -5.24
N ILE A 568 3.42 22.96 -5.35
CA ILE A 568 4.11 23.42 -6.56
C ILE A 568 5.12 22.37 -7.01
N THR A 569 5.02 21.97 -8.28
CA THR A 569 6.04 21.18 -8.97
C THR A 569 6.70 22.04 -10.03
N VAL A 570 8.03 22.12 -10.01
CA VAL A 570 8.86 22.82 -10.98
C VAL A 570 9.64 21.79 -11.77
N GLU A 571 9.43 21.74 -13.08
CA GLU A 571 10.18 20.91 -14.02
C GLU A 571 11.13 21.82 -14.81
N LEU A 572 12.43 21.56 -14.68
CA LEU A 572 13.50 22.34 -15.28
C LEU A 572 14.09 21.55 -16.45
N ASN A 573 14.21 22.18 -17.61
CA ASN A 573 15.04 21.70 -18.72
C ASN A 573 15.95 22.83 -19.23
N ASP A 574 16.76 22.55 -20.24
CA ASP A 574 17.75 23.51 -20.75
C ASP A 574 17.14 24.72 -21.49
N LYS A 575 15.82 24.77 -21.71
CA LYS A 575 15.15 25.82 -22.50
C LYS A 575 13.93 26.43 -21.82
N TYR A 576 13.32 25.73 -20.87
CA TYR A 576 12.05 26.08 -20.25
C TYR A 576 12.02 25.61 -18.79
N ALA A 577 11.32 26.38 -17.95
CA ALA A 577 10.80 25.89 -16.68
C ALA A 577 9.28 25.78 -16.80
N ILE A 578 8.74 24.65 -16.34
CA ILE A 578 7.30 24.38 -16.26
C ILE A 578 6.92 24.35 -14.79
N PHE A 579 5.88 25.10 -14.45
CA PHE A 579 5.34 25.23 -13.10
C PHE A 579 3.94 24.64 -13.07
N LYS A 580 3.73 23.62 -12.25
CA LYS A 580 2.44 22.98 -12.01
C LYS A 580 1.98 23.28 -10.59
N PHE A 581 1.00 24.14 -10.44
CA PHE A 581 0.43 24.57 -9.17
C PHE A 581 -0.91 23.87 -8.89
N ASP A 582 -1.02 23.23 -7.73
CA ASP A 582 -2.20 22.49 -7.24
C ASP A 582 -2.79 21.48 -8.25
N GLN A 583 -1.95 20.97 -9.18
CA GLN A 583 -2.34 20.10 -10.30
C GLN A 583 -3.43 20.68 -11.21
N LYS A 584 -3.71 21.98 -11.11
CA LYS A 584 -4.79 22.68 -11.84
C LYS A 584 -4.28 23.76 -12.77
N HIS A 585 -3.22 24.44 -12.36
CA HIS A 585 -2.64 25.55 -13.10
C HIS A 585 -1.25 25.13 -13.58
N GLU A 586 -1.03 25.21 -14.88
CA GLU A 586 0.27 24.97 -15.50
C GLU A 586 0.71 26.22 -16.25
N THR A 587 1.92 26.70 -15.97
CA THR A 587 2.56 27.80 -16.68
C THR A 587 3.96 27.41 -17.07
N SER A 588 4.49 28.01 -18.14
CA SER A 588 5.87 27.76 -18.58
C SER A 588 6.54 29.06 -18.95
N ILE A 589 7.81 29.18 -18.62
CA ILE A 589 8.65 30.29 -19.08
C ILE A 589 9.81 29.74 -19.89
N ARG A 590 10.24 30.54 -20.86
CA ARG A 590 11.44 30.25 -21.62
C ARG A 590 12.65 30.75 -20.84
N ILE A 591 13.59 29.84 -20.61
CA ILE A 591 14.89 30.06 -20.00
C ILE A 591 15.89 29.89 -21.14
N ASP A 592 16.05 30.91 -21.98
CA ASP A 592 16.99 30.86 -23.12
C ASP A 592 18.44 30.84 -22.60
N LEU A 593 18.91 29.64 -22.28
CA LEU A 593 20.31 29.35 -21.96
C LEU A 593 21.10 29.29 -23.27
N SER A 594 22.09 30.15 -23.45
CA SER A 594 23.00 30.08 -24.60
C SER A 594 23.75 28.73 -24.58
N GLU A 595 24.25 28.23 -25.70
CA GLU A 595 25.01 26.95 -25.74
C GLU A 595 26.25 26.95 -24.82
N SER A 596 26.70 28.14 -24.37
CA SER A 596 27.80 28.35 -23.42
C SER A 596 27.37 28.56 -21.95
N ASP A 597 26.09 28.84 -21.66
CA ASP A 597 25.58 29.16 -20.32
C ASP A 597 24.53 28.15 -19.87
N ARG A 598 24.94 26.93 -19.53
CA ARG A 598 24.02 25.96 -18.92
C ARG A 598 23.79 26.34 -17.46
N LEU A 599 22.52 26.47 -17.05
CA LEU A 599 22.13 26.64 -15.65
C LEU A 599 22.64 25.43 -14.83
N GLU A 600 23.76 25.61 -14.14
CA GLU A 600 24.41 24.58 -13.30
C GLU A 600 24.04 24.77 -11.84
N LEU A 601 22.78 24.46 -11.49
CA LEU A 601 22.31 24.36 -10.10
C LEU A 601 22.89 23.10 -9.44
N SER A 602 24.11 23.19 -8.92
CA SER A 602 24.81 22.07 -8.25
C SER A 602 25.14 22.37 -6.78
N GLY A 603 24.82 23.57 -6.29
CA GLY A 603 24.97 23.93 -4.89
C GLY A 603 23.92 23.28 -3.97
N PRO A 604 24.03 23.48 -2.66
CA PRO A 604 23.06 22.96 -1.71
C PRO A 604 21.70 23.62 -1.92
N LEU A 605 20.64 22.82 -1.90
CA LEU A 605 19.27 23.33 -1.88
C LEU A 605 18.89 23.71 -0.46
N ILE A 606 18.51 24.97 -0.27
CA ILE A 606 18.12 25.52 1.02
C ILE A 606 16.60 25.66 1.03
N ILE A 607 15.96 25.05 2.02
CA ILE A 607 14.52 25.10 2.23
C ILE A 607 14.19 26.06 3.36
N GLY A 608 13.20 26.91 3.13
CA GLY A 608 12.61 27.81 4.11
C GLY A 608 13.40 29.09 4.39
N GLY A 609 14.49 29.35 3.67
CA GLY A 609 15.26 30.57 3.86
C GLY A 609 16.40 30.71 2.86
N VAL A 610 17.32 31.59 3.21
CA VAL A 610 18.58 31.84 2.51
C VAL A 610 19.73 31.55 3.46
N HIS A 611 20.88 31.11 2.95
CA HIS A 611 22.05 30.86 3.80
C HIS A 611 22.41 32.13 4.58
N PRO A 612 22.67 32.06 5.90
CA PRO A 612 22.98 33.23 6.68
C PRO A 612 24.37 33.77 6.28
N ASN A 613 24.44 35.09 6.11
CA ASN A 613 25.69 35.85 6.10
C ASN A 613 26.28 36.01 7.52
N HIS A 614 26.06 35.03 8.41
CA HIS A 614 26.60 35.06 9.76
C HIS A 614 28.01 34.44 9.76
N SER A 615 28.96 35.24 10.25
CA SER A 615 30.41 34.99 10.38
C SER A 615 30.80 33.79 11.28
N SER A 616 29.88 32.88 11.57
CA SER A 616 30.08 31.74 12.47
C SER A 616 29.76 30.38 11.84
N SER A 617 29.35 30.32 10.57
CA SER A 617 29.25 29.06 9.83
C SER A 617 30.59 28.75 9.13
N PRO A 618 31.10 27.51 9.20
CA PRO A 618 32.31 27.09 8.47
C PRO A 618 32.14 27.17 6.93
N PHE A 619 30.91 27.41 6.45
CA PHE A 619 30.56 27.62 5.03
C PHE A 619 30.14 29.07 4.71
N SER A 620 30.31 30.01 5.64
CA SER A 620 30.00 31.43 5.40
C SER A 620 30.96 32.00 4.35
N ASN A 621 30.45 32.22 3.13
CA ASN A 621 31.19 32.93 2.09
C ASN A 621 30.82 34.42 2.14
N PRO A 622 31.69 35.31 2.65
CA PRO A 622 31.40 36.75 2.75
C PRO A 622 31.18 37.46 1.40
N SER A 623 31.34 36.74 0.28
CA SER A 623 31.08 37.22 -1.08
C SER A 623 29.71 36.80 -1.65
N LEU A 624 28.86 36.12 -0.88
CA LEU A 624 27.50 35.75 -1.31
C LEU A 624 26.53 36.93 -1.13
N ARG A 625 26.21 37.62 -2.23
CA ARG A 625 25.22 38.72 -2.24
C ARG A 625 23.92 38.25 -2.86
N ILE A 626 22.84 38.37 -2.10
CA ILE A 626 21.49 38.07 -2.55
C ILE A 626 21.04 39.16 -3.54
N PRO A 627 20.57 38.81 -4.75
CA PRO A 627 20.18 39.82 -5.74
C PRO A 627 19.03 40.71 -5.25
N PRO A 628 19.06 42.02 -5.53
CA PRO A 628 18.12 42.99 -4.95
C PRO A 628 16.67 42.78 -5.41
N TYR A 629 16.46 42.10 -6.54
CA TYR A 629 15.14 41.77 -7.07
C TYR A 629 14.51 40.55 -6.38
N PHE A 630 15.30 39.75 -5.66
CA PHE A 630 14.81 38.65 -4.83
C PHE A 630 14.44 39.21 -3.44
N TYR A 631 13.25 39.80 -3.36
CA TYR A 631 12.85 40.69 -2.27
C TYR A 631 12.87 40.05 -0.88
N SER A 632 12.20 38.91 -0.70
CA SER A 632 12.11 38.27 0.62
C SER A 632 13.46 37.75 1.06
N GLY A 633 14.24 37.21 0.12
CA GLY A 633 15.63 36.81 0.37
C GLY A 633 16.52 37.98 0.80
N MET A 634 16.47 39.11 0.09
CA MET A 634 17.25 40.31 0.40
C MET A 634 16.91 40.88 1.78
N LEU A 635 15.63 40.84 2.16
CA LEU A 635 15.14 41.32 3.46
C LEU A 635 15.39 40.32 4.60
N GLY A 636 15.93 39.12 4.30
CA GLY A 636 16.12 38.06 5.29
C GLY A 636 14.81 37.44 5.78
N ASN A 637 13.73 37.56 5.02
CA ASN A 637 12.44 36.97 5.32
C ASN A 637 12.42 35.51 4.84
N GLY A 638 12.95 34.59 5.65
CA GLY A 638 12.71 33.16 5.46
C GLY A 638 11.24 32.79 5.66
N TYR A 639 10.88 31.61 5.18
CA TYR A 639 9.55 31.05 5.30
C TYR A 639 9.18 30.75 6.75
N VAL A 640 7.97 31.14 7.13
CA VAL A 640 7.31 30.71 8.37
C VAL A 640 5.98 30.08 7.97
N GLY A 641 5.76 28.85 8.40
CA GLY A 641 4.71 28.00 7.83
C GLY A 641 5.04 26.52 7.98
N CYS A 642 4.25 25.69 7.33
CA CYS A 642 4.50 24.25 7.24
C CYS A 642 4.98 23.85 5.84
N ILE A 643 5.92 22.91 5.76
CA ILE A 643 6.40 22.29 4.51
C ILE A 643 6.30 20.78 4.65
N GLN A 644 5.82 20.11 3.61
CA GLN A 644 5.78 18.65 3.51
C GLN A 644 5.97 18.18 2.05
N ASP A 645 6.05 16.86 1.86
CA ASP A 645 6.09 16.22 0.53
C ASP A 645 7.14 16.82 -0.42
N VAL A 646 8.35 17.05 0.09
CA VAL A 646 9.48 17.55 -0.71
C VAL A 646 10.05 16.43 -1.56
N GLU A 647 10.11 16.62 -2.87
CA GLU A 647 10.78 15.73 -3.81
C GLU A 647 11.80 16.48 -4.66
N ILE A 648 12.96 15.85 -4.86
CA ILE A 648 14.03 16.32 -5.74
C ILE A 648 14.25 15.21 -6.77
N ASN A 649 14.14 15.54 -8.06
CA ASN A 649 14.32 14.59 -9.16
C ASN A 649 13.46 13.31 -9.04
N GLY A 650 12.25 13.44 -8.48
CA GLY A 650 11.33 12.32 -8.23
C GLY A 650 11.63 11.50 -6.98
N GLN A 651 12.64 11.87 -6.18
CA GLN A 651 12.99 11.22 -4.93
C GLN A 651 12.52 12.06 -3.73
N SER A 652 11.74 11.44 -2.83
CA SER A 652 11.27 12.11 -1.61
C SER A 652 12.41 12.38 -0.62
N VAL A 653 12.41 13.59 -0.06
CA VAL A 653 13.43 14.08 0.88
C VAL A 653 12.88 14.09 2.30
N ASN A 654 13.65 13.56 3.25
CA ASN A 654 13.31 13.62 4.68
C ASN A 654 13.87 14.90 5.30
N LEU A 655 13.08 15.97 5.35
CA LEU A 655 13.52 17.25 5.94
C LEU A 655 13.85 17.15 7.43
N THR A 656 13.13 16.33 8.19
CA THR A 656 13.38 16.12 9.64
C THR A 656 14.79 15.58 9.88
N TYR A 657 15.27 14.69 9.00
CA TYR A 657 16.63 14.16 9.07
C TYR A 657 17.68 15.26 8.89
N TYR A 658 17.55 16.09 7.84
CA TYR A 658 18.49 17.20 7.60
C TYR A 658 18.42 18.27 8.70
N ALA A 659 17.22 18.60 9.19
CA ALA A 659 17.07 19.54 10.31
C ALA A 659 17.77 19.06 11.59
N ALA A 660 17.69 17.75 11.88
CA ALA A 660 18.33 17.13 13.04
C ALA A 660 19.86 17.05 12.89
N LEU A 661 20.35 16.72 11.70
CA LEU A 661 21.79 16.72 11.40
C LEU A 661 22.43 18.09 11.64
N GLU A 662 21.75 19.15 11.17
CA GLU A 662 22.26 20.52 11.21
C GLU A 662 21.86 21.27 12.50
N GLN A 663 21.12 20.62 13.42
CA GLN A 663 20.65 21.20 14.68
C GLN A 663 19.92 22.55 14.49
N VAL A 664 19.10 22.65 13.45
CA VAL A 664 18.46 23.91 13.05
C VAL A 664 17.46 24.37 14.12
N SER A 665 17.64 25.59 14.63
CA SER A 665 16.70 26.20 15.57
C SER A 665 15.41 26.66 14.88
N GLY A 666 14.27 26.60 15.58
CA GLY A 666 12.98 27.08 15.07
C GLY A 666 12.29 26.13 14.10
N ILE A 667 12.74 24.87 14.03
CA ILE A 667 12.10 23.78 13.29
C ILE A 667 11.37 22.84 14.24
N ASN A 668 10.07 22.61 13.99
CA ASN A 668 9.23 21.68 14.74
C ASN A 668 8.67 20.58 13.82
N THR A 669 8.56 19.35 14.31
CA THR A 669 8.06 18.16 13.57
C THR A 669 6.58 17.85 13.84
N GLU A 670 5.89 18.80 14.45
CA GLU A 670 4.45 18.70 14.74
C GLU A 670 3.61 18.92 13.48
N THR A 671 2.36 18.50 13.52
CA THR A 671 1.39 18.62 12.41
C THR A 671 1.24 20.07 11.95
N CYS A 672 0.96 20.29 10.65
CA CYS A 672 0.65 21.59 10.04
C CYS A 672 -0.69 22.21 10.53
N THR A 673 -0.85 22.39 11.84
CA THR A 673 -2.07 22.93 12.44
C THR A 673 -1.91 24.43 12.66
N SER A 674 -2.80 25.21 12.07
CA SER A 674 -2.90 26.65 12.32
C SER A 674 -3.55 26.91 13.68
N MET A 675 -2.95 27.79 14.48
CA MET A 675 -3.53 28.31 15.72
C MET A 675 -4.63 29.34 15.40
N PRO A 676 -5.55 29.60 16.36
CA PRO A 676 -6.48 30.70 16.26
C PRO A 676 -5.77 32.05 16.10
N ASN A 677 -6.48 33.02 15.50
CA ASN A 677 -5.99 34.38 15.27
C ASN A 677 -5.45 34.99 16.58
N GLN A 678 -4.16 35.28 16.61
CA GLN A 678 -3.50 35.79 17.82
C GLN A 678 -3.76 37.27 18.01
N CYS A 679 -4.03 38.02 16.94
CA CYS A 679 -4.31 39.45 17.04
C CYS A 679 -5.61 39.81 17.77
N GLU A 680 -6.53 38.85 18.01
CA GLU A 680 -7.74 39.09 18.80
C GLU A 680 -7.44 39.36 20.29
N ILE A 681 -6.23 39.04 20.77
CA ILE A 681 -5.87 39.09 22.19
C ILE A 681 -5.17 40.41 22.58
N GLY A 682 -5.01 41.37 21.67
CA GLY A 682 -4.52 42.72 22.00
C GLY A 682 -3.03 42.75 22.41
N HIS A 683 -2.17 42.10 21.63
CA HIS A 683 -0.75 41.94 21.96
C HIS A 683 0.15 43.15 21.66
N CYS A 684 -0.26 44.07 20.78
CA CYS A 684 0.52 45.24 20.39
C CYS A 684 0.22 46.44 21.29
N LEU A 685 1.25 47.09 21.83
CA LEU A 685 1.12 48.24 22.71
C LEU A 685 1.14 49.57 21.94
N ASN A 686 0.77 50.66 22.61
CA ASN A 686 0.88 52.03 22.10
C ASN A 686 0.26 52.24 20.71
N GLU A 687 -0.94 51.69 20.50
CA GLU A 687 -1.70 51.78 19.24
C GLU A 687 -0.97 51.16 18.03
N GLY A 688 -0.02 50.26 18.29
CA GLY A 688 0.58 49.42 17.25
C GLY A 688 -0.47 48.54 16.59
N ILE A 689 -0.40 48.42 15.26
CA ILE A 689 -1.33 47.59 14.50
C ILE A 689 -0.84 46.15 14.57
N CYS A 690 -1.69 45.25 15.08
CA CYS A 690 -1.38 43.82 15.09
C CYS A 690 -1.57 43.23 13.68
N ILE A 691 -0.55 42.50 13.24
CA ILE A 691 -0.51 41.78 11.98
C ILE A 691 -0.46 40.29 12.31
N GLU A 692 -1.49 39.57 11.87
CA GLU A 692 -1.56 38.12 12.05
C GLU A 692 -0.60 37.41 11.09
N GLY A 693 0.06 36.36 11.58
CA GLY A 693 1.01 35.53 10.84
C GLY A 693 0.78 34.04 11.10
N TRP A 694 1.71 33.18 10.67
CA TRP A 694 1.53 31.72 10.85
C TRP A 694 1.93 31.30 12.26
N ASN A 695 0.93 31.00 13.10
CA ASN A 695 1.14 30.62 14.50
C ASN A 695 1.95 31.67 15.30
N ARG A 696 1.94 32.93 14.84
CA ARG A 696 2.59 34.08 15.46
C ARG A 696 1.86 35.36 15.07
N PHE A 697 2.11 36.44 15.81
CA PHE A 697 1.73 37.79 15.43
C PHE A 697 2.98 38.68 15.27
N SER A 698 2.81 39.82 14.60
CA SER A 698 3.78 40.91 14.53
C SER A 698 3.06 42.23 14.80
N CYS A 699 3.80 43.26 15.23
CA CYS A 699 3.24 44.58 15.47
C CYS A 699 3.86 45.62 14.54
N ASP A 700 3.03 46.31 13.76
CA ASP A 700 3.45 47.49 13.02
C ASP A 700 3.45 48.72 13.93
N CYS A 701 4.65 49.18 14.26
CA CYS A 701 4.91 50.37 15.07
C CYS A 701 5.27 51.59 14.21
N SER A 702 5.14 51.54 12.87
CA SER A 702 5.54 52.60 11.95
C SER A 702 4.85 53.92 12.27
N SER A 703 3.53 53.84 12.52
CA SER A 703 2.65 54.97 12.82
C SER A 703 2.64 55.36 14.31
N THR A 704 3.49 54.72 15.13
CA THR A 704 3.58 55.01 16.57
C THR A 704 4.89 55.73 16.90
N GLY A 705 4.94 56.42 18.04
CA GLY A 705 6.17 56.96 18.61
C GLY A 705 7.09 55.90 19.22
N PHE A 706 6.83 54.61 18.96
CA PHE A 706 7.46 53.47 19.61
C PHE A 706 8.04 52.47 18.59
N ASN A 707 8.99 51.65 19.03
CA ASN A 707 9.62 50.54 18.31
C ASN A 707 9.67 49.30 19.22
N GLY A 708 10.37 48.26 18.78
CA GLY A 708 10.40 46.96 19.45
C GLY A 708 9.29 46.02 18.96
N PRO A 709 9.37 44.72 19.30
CA PRO A 709 8.53 43.67 18.70
C PRO A 709 7.03 43.81 19.00
N ILE A 710 6.68 44.53 20.07
CA ILE A 710 5.30 44.80 20.50
C ILE A 710 5.04 46.29 20.69
N CYS A 711 5.84 47.15 20.06
CA CYS A 711 5.76 48.61 20.16
C CYS A 711 5.91 49.15 21.60
N ASN A 712 6.74 48.52 22.43
CA ASN A 712 6.91 48.89 23.85
C ASN A 712 8.09 49.84 24.13
N GLN A 713 8.98 50.05 23.15
CA GLN A 713 10.18 50.87 23.32
C GLN A 713 9.93 52.25 22.70
N ARG A 714 10.27 53.36 23.36
CA ARG A 714 10.11 54.68 22.73
C ARG A 714 11.14 54.84 21.61
N LYS A 715 10.72 55.31 20.42
CA LYS A 715 11.65 55.80 19.40
C LYS A 715 12.39 56.98 20.00
N TYR A 716 13.68 56.81 20.32
CA TYR A 716 14.51 57.94 20.71
C TYR A 716 14.58 58.89 19.52
N SER A 717 13.87 60.01 19.61
CA SER A 717 14.13 61.17 18.78
C SER A 717 15.56 61.61 19.08
N LYS A 718 16.53 61.22 18.25
CA LYS A 718 17.71 62.07 18.09
C LYS A 718 17.14 63.41 17.63
N ASN A 719 17.04 64.35 18.56
CA ASN A 719 17.04 65.75 18.22
C ASN A 719 18.27 65.93 17.33
N LEU A 720 18.05 66.02 16.02
CA LEU A 720 18.94 66.78 15.16
C LEU A 720 18.83 68.21 15.68
N VAL A 721 19.62 68.50 16.71
CA VAL A 721 20.10 69.85 16.92
C VAL A 721 20.93 70.12 15.68
N CYS A 722 20.43 70.96 14.78
CA CYS A 722 21.28 71.65 13.82
C CYS A 722 22.33 72.43 14.62
N LYS A 723 23.48 71.81 14.93
CA LYS A 723 24.70 72.54 15.26
C LYS A 723 25.34 72.97 13.95
N ASN A 724 24.75 73.99 13.33
CA ASN A 724 25.50 74.88 12.45
C ASN A 724 26.02 76.04 13.29
N ALA A 725 27.22 75.87 13.82
CA ALA A 725 28.21 76.93 14.06
C ALA A 725 29.52 76.25 14.46
N ASP A 726 30.63 76.67 13.83
CA ASP A 726 32.02 76.35 14.16
C ASP A 726 32.70 75.12 13.54
N TYR A 727 32.51 74.91 12.23
CA TYR A 727 33.59 74.35 11.40
C TYR A 727 33.69 75.13 10.08
N ASN A 728 34.10 76.39 10.17
CA ASN A 728 34.56 77.15 9.00
C ASN A 728 35.64 78.19 9.38
N LYS A 729 36.72 77.72 10.01
CA LYS A 729 37.95 78.52 10.18
C LYS A 729 39.21 77.94 9.53
N ASP A 730 39.15 76.72 8.99
CA ASP A 730 40.31 76.11 8.29
C ASP A 730 40.15 76.04 6.77
N PHE A 731 38.97 76.33 6.19
CA PHE A 731 38.77 76.33 4.73
C PHE A 731 39.09 77.67 4.05
N LEU A 732 39.15 78.79 4.80
CA LEU A 732 39.52 80.11 4.27
C LEU A 732 41.02 80.46 4.42
N LYS A 733 41.85 79.52 4.89
CA LYS A 733 43.33 79.69 4.94
C LYS A 733 44.08 79.01 3.79
N PHE A 734 43.37 78.33 2.89
CA PHE A 734 43.95 77.64 1.73
C PHE A 734 43.76 78.40 0.40
N ILE A 735 43.13 79.59 0.39
CA ILE A 735 42.96 80.43 -0.83
C ILE A 735 43.62 81.82 -0.68
N SER A 736 44.49 82.03 0.31
CA SER A 736 45.38 83.20 0.33
C SER A 736 46.74 82.85 0.91
N ASN A 737 47.54 82.14 0.11
CA ASN A 737 49.00 82.24 0.02
C ASN A 737 49.49 81.47 -1.21
#